data_AF-A0A1F3TAM1-F1
#
_entry.id   AF-A0A1F3TAM1-F1
#
_cell.length_a   1.000
_cell.length_b   1.000
_cell.length_c   1.000
_cell.angle_alpha   90.00
_cell.angle_beta   90.00
_cell.angle_gamma   90.00
#
_symmetry.space_group_name_H-M   'P 1'
#
loop_
_entity.id
_entity.type
_entity.pdbx_description
1 polymer ?
#
loop_
_entity_poly.entity_id
_entity_poly.type
_entity_poly.pdbx_seq_one_letter_code
_entity_poly.pdbx_strand_id
1 'polypeptide(L)'
;MIIKRFDQYFIVLLLLVAMFSSYKLFFDNFQTNLLKNDILIATITEHLNTVKLKRFGNMAWIDASLNDRLTYNDQIYTHEGSSTQLSLVDNSVVDVSEKTLFKIGKSDKNTEFFLEQGIIHTRFNAQSGSNIKLHLNKQTIELNSKNAVVSIIQNKEQTKISVLEGTAQINEKGVVTTIDYNQFVRLNKTSNILEVGKDKISLISPVHNQTEYISHPRDILFSYQPLHDQNPNFVIEIASDPEFKNIYKSLKTIKHSINIQFADEGIYYWRVKTDNTNDYPIGQFKLIKIKPPQIFAPEVNEEFVFEKVTKNINNKIQIMFENTQKNAEVELFLPDNKKQLISSTDSILDLPVESMGEYSFRIRNLLIDGQKSPWSSLHKFKVTQAFLPFAPDTIIPNHDHEFIFYNKEKMIIDLKWISPEAIPTSYNLIIQNLKDQVEVENTVLTQNFFRKKINSPGKYSWKVKMIDKWLRVGPYSNAANFTVTLMEIKNTLPQDGVVLKLARPDQKVNFEWEKKSVEDLSVFEVSKEQDFNNIIHEEKTNKNKINVVFKEIGTYYWRIKNQEKTSNTSHYAEPIRVIIEPIAPPEKPILPKFQELKIQKKQTSWIESLFNILIPSAYANDYYTRIKWPAKENIKSYKLEIYQDETAANLLIAKTVATPYFDWDNPPMGTFYWRMAYIDFWDRTSEFSDLSTIQIDIDSNLKISNEISLLSPRHLDEDVFSKNKKVQFAWEKQENITEYELLFSDDLEFTQIFLTLKTKTNSINLEHAQLKKGQFFWKITGLGPYNTNTSSKRRSFRLLAPSPVVVTNLKTSKTTTPSFKTLGSYLIAGYAPSKDHYEIKSTSLTSNIDDSTIMSFFSKGVFKFNNKFKLNYSLFFKKGKVYGDQNWQIFDLLPSLDYSLHSLWVGVGVSLNQTGVYPYTPGNSKPTYVGKTYLSPLITLKYPMVLTENLKLILESKKGFGGTSLFLFDSSLLWNYTKQSLLSLGLNYSKKSFDYETQEIGFSELKVLLGLGFVF
;
A
#
# COMPACT_ATOMS: atom_id res chain seq x y z
N MET A 1 21.84 -21.30 42.73
CA MET A 1 22.89 -21.08 41.71
C MET A 1 23.53 -22.43 41.42
N ILE A 2 23.06 -23.08 40.36
CA ILE A 2 23.59 -24.20 39.52
C ILE A 2 22.35 -24.54 38.69
N ILE A 3 22.37 -24.13 37.41
CA ILE A 3 21.45 -24.43 36.29
C ILE A 3 21.63 -23.20 35.38
N LYS A 4 22.65 -23.24 34.52
CA LYS A 4 22.86 -22.25 33.45
C LYS A 4 23.41 -22.89 32.17
N ARG A 5 24.04 -24.06 32.25
CA ARG A 5 24.58 -24.77 31.08
C ARG A 5 23.64 -25.84 30.52
N PHE A 6 22.90 -26.56 31.37
CA PHE A 6 22.00 -27.63 30.94
C PHE A 6 20.86 -27.11 30.03
N ASP A 7 20.21 -26.01 30.42
CA ASP A 7 19.12 -25.42 29.62
C ASP A 7 19.59 -24.92 28.26
N GLN A 8 20.84 -24.43 28.15
CA GLN A 8 21.42 -24.01 26.87
C GLN A 8 21.64 -25.21 25.94
N TYR A 9 22.16 -26.33 26.45
CA TYR A 9 22.29 -27.56 25.67
C TYR A 9 20.94 -28.17 25.31
N PHE A 10 19.95 -28.07 26.21
CA PHE A 10 18.59 -28.58 25.98
C PHE A 10 17.85 -27.77 24.91
N ILE A 11 18.02 -26.44 24.89
CA ILE A 11 17.48 -25.55 23.84
C ILE A 11 18.13 -25.85 22.48
N VAL A 12 19.45 -26.05 22.43
CA VAL A 12 20.15 -26.42 21.18
C VAL A 12 19.72 -27.79 20.68
N LEU A 13 19.55 -28.77 21.58
CA LEU A 13 19.05 -30.10 21.24
C LEU A 13 17.62 -30.05 20.72
N LEU A 14 16.72 -29.29 21.36
CA LEU A 14 15.35 -29.09 20.90
C LEU A 14 15.30 -28.39 19.54
N LEU A 15 16.20 -27.43 19.28
CA LEU A 15 16.34 -26.78 17.97
C LEU A 15 16.82 -27.76 16.89
N LEU A 16 17.78 -28.63 17.19
CA LEU A 16 18.28 -29.65 16.26
C LEU A 16 17.22 -30.72 15.98
N VAL A 17 16.47 -31.15 16.99
CA VAL A 17 15.34 -32.07 16.82
C VAL A 17 14.22 -31.40 16.02
N ALA A 18 13.90 -30.14 16.28
CA ALA A 18 12.92 -29.39 15.51
C ALA A 18 13.36 -29.19 14.05
N MET A 19 14.65 -28.89 13.80
CA MET A 19 15.20 -28.79 12.44
C MET A 19 15.19 -30.13 11.72
N PHE A 20 15.53 -31.23 12.40
CA PHE A 20 15.51 -32.57 11.82
C PHE A 20 14.09 -33.06 11.54
N SER A 21 13.16 -32.87 12.48
CA SER A 21 11.74 -33.15 12.27
C SER A 21 11.15 -32.28 11.16
N SER A 22 11.52 -31.01 11.07
CA SER A 22 11.14 -30.14 9.94
C SER A 22 11.73 -30.67 8.63
N TYR A 23 13.01 -31.03 8.58
CA TYR A 23 13.63 -31.62 7.40
C TYR A 23 12.92 -32.90 6.95
N LYS A 24 12.64 -33.85 7.86
CA LYS A 24 11.89 -35.07 7.59
C LYS A 24 10.45 -34.83 7.13
N LEU A 25 9.79 -33.80 7.66
CA LEU A 25 8.38 -33.51 7.38
C LEU A 25 8.19 -32.68 6.10
N PHE A 26 9.17 -31.84 5.76
CA PHE A 26 9.11 -30.91 4.63
C PHE A 26 9.92 -31.38 3.40
N PHE A 27 11.07 -32.04 3.56
CA PHE A 27 11.96 -32.39 2.43
C PHE A 27 11.56 -33.71 1.73
N ASP A 28 11.11 -34.72 2.47
CA ASP A 28 10.59 -35.99 1.89
C ASP A 28 9.28 -35.76 1.12
N ASN A 29 8.41 -34.88 1.61
CA ASN A 29 7.13 -34.53 0.95
C ASN A 29 7.29 -33.59 -0.27
N PHE A 30 8.44 -32.91 -0.40
CA PHE A 30 8.72 -31.99 -1.51
C PHE A 30 9.12 -32.77 -2.77
N GLN A 31 9.96 -33.80 -2.63
CA GLN A 31 10.42 -34.64 -3.75
C GLN A 31 9.31 -35.51 -4.37
N THR A 32 8.38 -36.04 -3.57
CA THR A 32 7.34 -36.97 -4.06
C THR A 32 6.18 -36.28 -4.79
N ASN A 33 5.90 -35.01 -4.50
CA ASN A 33 4.78 -34.27 -5.09
C ASN A 33 5.16 -33.52 -6.39
N LEU A 34 6.45 -33.20 -6.59
CA LEU A 34 6.92 -32.56 -7.82
C LEU A 34 6.99 -33.50 -9.02
N LEU A 35 7.13 -34.81 -8.82
CA LEU A 35 7.37 -35.75 -9.93
C LEU A 35 6.10 -36.32 -10.59
N LYS A 36 4.90 -36.15 -10.01
CA LYS A 36 3.63 -36.72 -10.56
C LYS A 36 2.68 -35.70 -11.21
N ASN A 37 2.84 -34.41 -10.96
CA ASN A 37 1.89 -33.38 -11.39
C ASN A 37 1.98 -32.99 -12.88
N ASP A 38 3.00 -33.46 -13.62
CA ASP A 38 3.25 -33.04 -15.01
C ASP A 38 2.75 -34.02 -16.08
N ILE A 39 2.14 -35.15 -15.70
CA ILE A 39 1.63 -36.12 -16.68
C ILE A 39 0.32 -35.57 -17.27
N LEU A 40 0.37 -35.13 -18.53
CA LEU A 40 -0.80 -34.73 -19.31
C LEU A 40 -1.72 -35.94 -19.53
N ILE A 41 -3.02 -35.76 -19.26
CA ILE A 41 -4.04 -36.78 -19.47
C ILE A 41 -5.07 -36.31 -20.51
N ALA A 42 -5.50 -35.05 -20.43
CA ALA A 42 -6.44 -34.46 -21.37
C ALA A 42 -6.18 -32.96 -21.56
N THR A 43 -6.79 -32.36 -22.57
CA THR A 43 -6.77 -30.91 -22.81
C THR A 43 -8.19 -30.42 -23.06
N ILE A 44 -8.56 -29.28 -22.49
CA ILE A 44 -9.84 -28.63 -22.77
C ILE A 44 -9.79 -28.05 -24.19
N THR A 45 -10.56 -28.62 -25.11
CA THR A 45 -10.62 -28.16 -26.52
C THR A 45 -11.73 -27.15 -26.73
N GLU A 46 -12.82 -27.28 -25.99
CA GLU A 46 -13.94 -26.35 -26.02
C GLU A 46 -14.56 -26.20 -24.64
N HIS A 47 -15.13 -25.03 -24.35
CA HIS A 47 -16.03 -24.85 -23.23
C HIS A 47 -17.13 -23.85 -23.58
N LEU A 48 -18.26 -23.99 -22.90
CA LEU A 48 -19.38 -23.07 -22.95
C LEU A 48 -19.71 -22.59 -21.55
N ASN A 49 -19.95 -21.29 -21.43
CA ASN A 49 -20.34 -20.65 -20.19
C ASN A 49 -19.36 -20.98 -19.06
N THR A 50 -19.85 -21.43 -17.90
CA THR A 50 -19.05 -21.52 -16.68
C THR A 50 -18.56 -22.95 -16.45
N VAL A 51 -17.28 -23.14 -16.72
CA VAL A 51 -16.57 -24.40 -16.44
C VAL A 51 -15.49 -24.12 -15.41
N LYS A 52 -15.52 -24.88 -14.32
CA LYS A 52 -14.59 -24.74 -13.21
C LYS A 52 -13.61 -25.90 -13.22
N LEU A 53 -12.34 -25.58 -12.96
CA LEU A 53 -11.24 -26.53 -12.84
C LEU A 53 -10.68 -26.44 -11.43
N LYS A 54 -10.44 -27.57 -10.77
CA LYS A 54 -9.73 -27.63 -9.49
C LYS A 54 -8.49 -28.49 -9.67
N ARG A 55 -7.34 -27.82 -9.63
CA ARG A 55 -6.04 -28.46 -9.77
C ARG A 55 -5.75 -29.36 -8.57
N PHE A 56 -5.09 -30.48 -8.80
CA PHE A 56 -4.68 -31.37 -7.72
C PHE A 56 -3.82 -30.62 -6.66
N GLY A 57 -4.21 -30.73 -5.38
CA GLY A 57 -3.55 -30.04 -4.26
C GLY A 57 -4.02 -28.60 -3.99
N ASN A 58 -4.80 -27.99 -4.89
CA ASN A 58 -5.39 -26.67 -4.66
C ASN A 58 -6.73 -26.79 -3.90
N MET A 59 -7.03 -25.79 -3.05
CA MET A 59 -8.28 -25.76 -2.28
C MET A 59 -9.42 -25.03 -2.99
N ALA A 60 -9.11 -24.19 -3.99
CA ALA A 60 -10.09 -23.39 -4.73
C ALA A 60 -10.32 -23.92 -6.16
N TRP A 61 -11.54 -23.67 -6.65
CA TRP A 61 -11.91 -23.82 -8.06
C TRP A 61 -11.46 -22.57 -8.83
N ILE A 62 -10.88 -22.76 -10.02
CA ILE A 62 -10.51 -21.70 -10.96
C ILE A 62 -11.38 -21.80 -12.22
N ASP A 63 -11.44 -20.74 -13.01
CA ASP A 63 -12.11 -20.80 -14.32
C ASP A 63 -11.25 -21.60 -15.30
N ALA A 64 -11.89 -22.51 -16.01
CA ALA A 64 -11.27 -23.27 -17.07
C ALA A 64 -11.13 -22.41 -18.34
N SER A 65 -10.00 -22.55 -19.03
CA SER A 65 -9.69 -21.87 -20.28
C SER A 65 -9.54 -22.85 -21.44
N LEU A 66 -9.66 -22.34 -22.67
CA LEU A 66 -9.30 -23.11 -23.86
C LEU A 66 -7.82 -23.51 -23.79
N ASN A 67 -7.53 -24.76 -24.18
CA ASN A 67 -6.21 -25.39 -24.12
C ASN A 67 -5.66 -25.66 -22.71
N ASP A 68 -6.48 -25.56 -21.67
CA ASP A 68 -6.06 -25.98 -20.33
C ASP A 68 -5.68 -27.46 -20.34
N ARG A 69 -4.43 -27.72 -19.93
CA ARG A 69 -3.85 -29.06 -19.81
C ARG A 69 -4.33 -29.70 -18.52
N LEU A 70 -5.03 -30.81 -18.57
CA LEU A 70 -5.53 -31.55 -17.41
C LEU A 70 -4.54 -32.65 -17.02
N THR A 71 -4.14 -32.64 -15.74
CA THR A 71 -3.16 -33.59 -15.20
C THR A 71 -3.79 -34.48 -14.13
N TYR A 72 -2.97 -35.33 -13.52
CA TYR A 72 -3.42 -36.32 -12.55
C TYR A 72 -4.24 -35.71 -11.40
N ASN A 73 -5.45 -36.24 -11.19
CA ASN A 73 -6.41 -35.86 -10.16
C ASN A 73 -7.02 -34.45 -10.29
N ASP A 74 -6.89 -33.80 -11.45
CA ASP A 74 -7.65 -32.58 -11.72
C ASP A 74 -9.16 -32.87 -11.74
N GLN A 75 -9.94 -31.94 -11.18
CA GLN A 75 -11.40 -32.02 -11.15
C GLN A 75 -12.02 -30.93 -12.01
N ILE A 76 -13.10 -31.26 -12.70
CA ILE A 76 -13.85 -30.38 -13.57
C ILE A 76 -15.28 -30.36 -13.10
N TYR A 77 -15.84 -29.16 -12.98
CA TYR A 77 -17.23 -28.95 -12.68
C TYR A 77 -17.85 -28.05 -13.73
N THR A 78 -18.90 -28.55 -14.37
CA THR A 78 -19.72 -27.80 -15.33
C THR A 78 -20.97 -27.29 -14.62
N HIS A 79 -21.19 -25.97 -14.63
CA HIS A 79 -22.41 -25.39 -14.04
C HIS A 79 -23.65 -25.70 -14.89
N GLU A 80 -24.84 -25.32 -14.40
CA GLU A 80 -26.05 -25.22 -15.23
C GLU A 80 -25.83 -24.34 -16.46
N GLY A 81 -26.35 -24.77 -17.61
CA GLY A 81 -26.15 -24.18 -18.93
C GLY A 81 -24.73 -24.29 -19.48
N SER A 82 -23.83 -25.03 -18.83
CA SER A 82 -22.40 -25.06 -19.16
C SER A 82 -21.95 -26.45 -19.60
N SER A 83 -21.00 -26.52 -20.53
CA SER A 83 -20.41 -27.79 -20.96
C SER A 83 -18.96 -27.62 -21.36
N THR A 84 -18.21 -28.70 -21.40
CA THR A 84 -16.83 -28.70 -21.91
C THR A 84 -16.51 -29.96 -22.67
N GLN A 85 -15.61 -29.83 -23.64
CA GLN A 85 -15.07 -30.93 -24.38
C GLN A 85 -13.59 -31.10 -24.03
N LEU A 86 -13.22 -32.35 -23.76
CA LEU A 86 -11.87 -32.76 -23.42
C LEU A 86 -11.33 -33.65 -24.53
N SER A 87 -10.12 -33.37 -25.00
CA SER A 87 -9.36 -34.29 -25.86
C SER A 87 -8.35 -35.04 -25.00
N LEU A 88 -8.46 -36.37 -24.96
CA LEU A 88 -7.51 -37.24 -24.27
C LEU A 88 -6.21 -37.38 -25.09
N VAL A 89 -5.12 -37.80 -24.44
CA VAL A 89 -3.82 -38.05 -25.12
C VAL A 89 -3.92 -39.10 -26.24
N ASP A 90 -4.90 -40.01 -26.19
CA ASP A 90 -5.16 -41.00 -27.23
C ASP A 90 -6.10 -40.51 -28.35
N ASN A 91 -6.39 -39.20 -28.37
CA ASN A 91 -7.30 -38.53 -29.29
C ASN A 91 -8.77 -38.99 -29.18
N SER A 92 -9.17 -39.66 -28.10
CA SER A 92 -10.58 -39.82 -27.77
C SER A 92 -11.13 -38.51 -27.22
N VAL A 93 -12.41 -38.26 -27.47
CA VAL A 93 -13.08 -37.01 -27.09
C VAL A 93 -14.10 -37.30 -26.00
N VAL A 94 -14.09 -36.51 -24.94
CA VAL A 94 -15.04 -36.60 -23.82
C VAL A 94 -15.81 -35.30 -23.72
N ASP A 95 -17.10 -35.35 -24.00
CA ASP A 95 -18.03 -34.24 -23.78
C ASP A 95 -18.60 -34.36 -22.36
N VAL A 96 -18.38 -33.32 -21.55
CA VAL A 96 -18.86 -33.20 -20.17
C VAL A 96 -20.06 -32.23 -20.17
N SER A 97 -21.25 -32.76 -19.94
CA SER A 97 -22.51 -32.01 -19.94
C SER A 97 -22.67 -31.19 -18.66
N GLU A 98 -23.70 -30.34 -18.57
CA GLU A 98 -23.95 -29.50 -17.38
C GLU A 98 -24.17 -30.29 -16.08
N LYS A 99 -23.97 -29.62 -14.94
CA LYS A 99 -24.13 -30.18 -13.58
C LYS A 99 -23.29 -31.43 -13.32
N THR A 100 -22.17 -31.56 -14.04
CA THR A 100 -21.32 -32.75 -13.97
C THR A 100 -20.09 -32.46 -13.12
N LEU A 101 -19.83 -33.34 -12.14
CA LEU A 101 -18.60 -33.34 -11.36
C LEU A 101 -17.74 -34.52 -11.80
N PHE A 102 -16.70 -34.19 -12.56
CA PHE A 102 -15.85 -35.14 -13.26
C PHE A 102 -14.41 -34.98 -12.81
N LYS A 103 -13.76 -36.05 -12.40
CA LYS A 103 -12.34 -36.05 -12.06
C LYS A 103 -11.58 -37.02 -12.95
N ILE A 104 -10.40 -36.60 -13.40
CA ILE A 104 -9.56 -37.37 -14.31
C ILE A 104 -8.30 -37.90 -13.62
N GLY A 105 -7.92 -39.13 -13.94
CA GLY A 105 -6.74 -39.80 -13.41
C GLY A 105 -6.08 -40.70 -14.46
N LYS A 106 -4.95 -41.29 -14.10
CA LYS A 106 -4.19 -42.20 -14.96
C LYS A 106 -3.51 -43.26 -14.11
N SER A 107 -3.70 -44.53 -14.47
CA SER A 107 -3.01 -45.67 -13.85
C SER A 107 -2.36 -46.50 -14.95
N ASP A 108 -1.04 -46.67 -14.88
CA ASP A 108 -0.20 -47.38 -15.86
C ASP A 108 -0.49 -46.99 -17.32
N LYS A 109 -1.41 -47.73 -17.98
CA LYS A 109 -1.82 -47.59 -19.39
C LYS A 109 -3.25 -47.07 -19.59
N ASN A 110 -4.08 -46.99 -18.55
CA ASN A 110 -5.51 -46.65 -18.67
C ASN A 110 -5.79 -45.25 -18.13
N THR A 111 -6.73 -44.56 -18.78
CA THR A 111 -7.31 -43.31 -18.28
C THR A 111 -8.38 -43.65 -17.26
N GLU A 112 -8.37 -42.99 -16.10
CA GLU A 112 -9.33 -43.20 -15.03
C GLU A 112 -10.31 -42.03 -14.95
N PHE A 113 -11.60 -42.32 -15.01
CA PHE A 113 -12.68 -41.35 -14.87
C PHE A 113 -13.38 -41.57 -13.55
N PHE A 114 -13.44 -40.54 -12.72
CA PHE A 114 -14.19 -40.53 -11.48
C PHE A 114 -15.40 -39.64 -11.69
N LEU A 115 -16.57 -40.26 -11.85
CA LEU A 115 -17.83 -39.56 -12.10
C LEU A 115 -18.71 -39.65 -10.86
N GLU A 116 -18.89 -38.55 -10.14
CA GLU A 116 -19.74 -38.52 -8.94
C GLU A 116 -21.21 -38.33 -9.31
N GLN A 117 -21.48 -37.41 -10.24
CA GLN A 117 -22.81 -37.12 -10.77
C GLN A 117 -22.69 -36.43 -12.13
N GLY A 118 -23.74 -36.56 -12.95
CA GLY A 118 -23.87 -35.89 -14.23
C GLY A 118 -23.74 -36.83 -15.43
N ILE A 119 -23.48 -36.24 -16.59
CA ILE A 119 -23.48 -36.96 -17.87
C ILE A 119 -22.16 -36.70 -18.59
N ILE A 120 -21.55 -37.80 -19.05
CA ILE A 120 -20.40 -37.75 -19.94
C ILE A 120 -20.67 -38.57 -21.20
N HIS A 121 -20.26 -38.04 -22.35
CA HIS A 121 -20.26 -38.75 -23.61
C HIS A 121 -18.84 -38.93 -24.08
N THR A 122 -18.45 -40.17 -24.38
CA THR A 122 -17.09 -40.48 -24.83
C THR A 122 -17.12 -41.03 -26.25
N ARG A 123 -16.42 -40.37 -27.15
CA ARG A 123 -16.15 -40.83 -28.52
C ARG A 123 -14.75 -41.45 -28.56
N PHE A 124 -14.70 -42.77 -28.70
CA PHE A 124 -13.47 -43.55 -28.71
C PHE A 124 -12.75 -43.47 -30.05
N ASN A 125 -11.44 -43.24 -30.03
CA ASN A 125 -10.66 -43.21 -31.26
C ASN A 125 -10.60 -44.60 -31.94
N ALA A 126 -10.76 -44.62 -33.27
CA ALA A 126 -10.72 -45.84 -34.08
C ALA A 126 -9.36 -46.54 -34.12
N GLN A 127 -8.25 -45.82 -33.95
CA GLN A 127 -6.88 -46.32 -34.15
C GLN A 127 -6.24 -46.88 -32.87
N SER A 128 -6.56 -46.32 -31.69
CA SER A 128 -5.84 -46.63 -30.44
C SER A 128 -6.55 -47.57 -29.49
N GLY A 129 -7.85 -47.85 -29.66
CA GLY A 129 -8.63 -48.71 -28.77
C GLY A 129 -8.49 -48.35 -27.29
N SER A 130 -9.25 -47.38 -26.82
CA SER A 130 -9.07 -46.83 -25.47
C SER A 130 -9.73 -47.71 -24.40
N ASN A 131 -9.00 -47.92 -23.31
CA ASN A 131 -9.51 -48.53 -22.08
C ASN A 131 -9.68 -47.43 -21.03
N ILE A 132 -10.93 -47.20 -20.65
CA ILE A 132 -11.30 -46.21 -19.64
C ILE A 132 -11.76 -46.95 -18.40
N LYS A 133 -11.05 -46.73 -17.29
CA LYS A 133 -11.46 -47.20 -15.97
C LYS A 133 -12.42 -46.19 -15.37
N LEU A 134 -13.71 -46.53 -15.32
CA LEU A 134 -14.74 -45.69 -14.74
C LEU A 134 -14.94 -46.07 -13.27
N HIS A 135 -14.63 -45.14 -12.37
CA HIS A 135 -14.84 -45.24 -10.94
C HIS A 135 -16.20 -44.65 -10.58
N LEU A 136 -17.09 -45.53 -10.13
CA LEU A 136 -18.46 -45.21 -9.75
C LEU A 136 -18.60 -45.43 -8.24
N ASN A 137 -18.49 -44.36 -7.45
CA ASN A 137 -18.55 -44.38 -5.98
C ASN A 137 -17.57 -45.38 -5.33
N LYS A 138 -17.99 -46.64 -5.09
CA LYS A 138 -17.25 -47.66 -4.34
C LYS A 138 -16.65 -48.79 -5.20
N GLN A 139 -16.86 -48.82 -6.53
CA GLN A 139 -16.24 -49.83 -7.40
C GLN A 139 -15.81 -49.26 -8.76
N THR A 140 -15.01 -50.03 -9.50
CA THR A 140 -14.41 -49.66 -10.78
C THR A 140 -14.86 -50.63 -11.86
N ILE A 141 -15.29 -50.10 -13.00
CA ILE A 141 -15.56 -50.86 -14.22
C ILE A 141 -14.57 -50.45 -15.31
N GLU A 142 -14.23 -51.36 -16.20
CA GLU A 142 -13.39 -51.09 -17.36
C GLU A 142 -14.27 -51.03 -18.62
N LEU A 143 -14.23 -49.89 -19.31
CA LEU A 143 -14.94 -49.65 -20.56
C LEU A 143 -13.92 -49.66 -21.71
N ASN A 144 -14.06 -50.64 -22.60
CA ASN A 144 -13.21 -50.84 -23.77
C ASN A 144 -14.01 -50.65 -25.05
N SER A 145 -13.51 -49.84 -25.97
CA SER A 145 -14.14 -49.72 -27.28
C SER A 145 -13.17 -49.22 -28.36
N LYS A 146 -13.54 -49.47 -29.63
CA LYS A 146 -12.88 -48.95 -30.85
C LYS A 146 -13.96 -48.30 -31.71
N ASN A 147 -13.87 -46.99 -31.91
CA ASN A 147 -14.83 -46.23 -32.73
C ASN A 147 -16.29 -46.34 -32.28
N ALA A 148 -16.55 -46.16 -30.99
CA ALA A 148 -17.91 -46.06 -30.45
C ALA A 148 -18.14 -44.71 -29.78
N VAL A 149 -19.42 -44.36 -29.66
CA VAL A 149 -19.90 -43.25 -28.84
C VAL A 149 -20.66 -43.85 -27.66
N VAL A 150 -20.14 -43.67 -26.45
CA VAL A 150 -20.73 -44.20 -25.23
C VAL A 150 -21.23 -43.05 -24.36
N SER A 151 -22.48 -43.14 -23.93
CA SER A 151 -23.11 -42.22 -22.97
C SER A 151 -23.10 -42.86 -21.59
N ILE A 152 -22.62 -42.11 -20.60
CA ILE A 152 -22.59 -42.53 -19.20
C ILE A 152 -23.39 -41.49 -18.41
N ILE A 153 -24.51 -41.93 -17.85
CA ILE A 153 -25.42 -41.10 -17.05
C ILE A 153 -25.31 -41.59 -15.60
N GLN A 154 -24.78 -40.74 -14.72
CA GLN A 154 -24.62 -41.02 -13.30
C GLN A 154 -25.58 -40.17 -12.48
N ASN A 155 -26.58 -40.83 -11.87
CA ASN A 155 -27.49 -40.20 -10.92
C ASN A 155 -27.18 -40.67 -9.49
N LYS A 156 -27.89 -40.13 -8.50
CA LYS A 156 -27.70 -40.47 -7.08
C LYS A 156 -27.99 -41.94 -6.72
N GLU A 157 -28.61 -42.74 -7.59
CA GLU A 157 -29.04 -44.11 -7.28
C GLU A 157 -28.52 -45.16 -8.27
N GLN A 158 -28.42 -44.82 -9.56
CA GLN A 158 -28.09 -45.74 -10.64
C GLN A 158 -27.15 -45.10 -11.65
N THR A 159 -26.40 -45.95 -12.36
CA THR A 159 -25.62 -45.57 -13.54
C THR A 159 -26.23 -46.25 -14.76
N LYS A 160 -26.55 -45.49 -15.81
CA LYS A 160 -26.94 -46.04 -17.11
C LYS A 160 -25.79 -45.79 -18.10
N ILE A 161 -25.28 -46.85 -18.71
CA ILE A 161 -24.28 -46.78 -19.77
C ILE A 161 -24.93 -47.24 -21.06
N SER A 162 -25.03 -46.35 -22.05
CA SER A 162 -25.66 -46.61 -23.35
C SER A 162 -24.67 -46.47 -24.48
N VAL A 163 -24.74 -47.34 -25.48
CA VAL A 163 -23.94 -47.22 -26.72
C VAL A 163 -24.78 -46.52 -27.78
N LEU A 164 -24.40 -45.29 -28.10
CA LEU A 164 -25.08 -44.44 -29.08
C LEU A 164 -24.60 -44.73 -30.50
N GLU A 165 -23.36 -45.19 -30.68
CA GLU A 165 -22.78 -45.60 -31.96
C GLU A 165 -21.70 -46.67 -31.72
N GLY A 166 -21.53 -47.64 -32.62
CA GLY A 166 -20.49 -48.69 -32.51
C GLY A 166 -20.82 -49.79 -31.49
N THR A 167 -19.77 -50.38 -30.89
CA THR A 167 -19.88 -51.43 -29.87
C THR A 167 -18.89 -51.17 -28.72
N ALA A 168 -19.28 -51.47 -27.49
CA ALA A 168 -18.42 -51.30 -26.32
C ALA A 168 -18.43 -52.56 -25.45
N GLN A 169 -17.31 -52.84 -24.77
CA GLN A 169 -17.18 -53.94 -23.83
C GLN A 169 -17.01 -53.37 -22.42
N ILE A 170 -17.88 -53.79 -21.50
CA ILE A 170 -17.76 -53.48 -20.08
C ILE A 170 -17.21 -54.70 -19.36
N ASN A 171 -16.07 -54.54 -18.69
CA ASN A 171 -15.49 -55.55 -17.82
C ASN A 171 -15.71 -55.15 -16.35
N GLU A 172 -16.55 -55.91 -15.65
CA GLU A 172 -16.84 -55.76 -14.22
C GLU A 172 -16.34 -56.99 -13.48
N LYS A 173 -15.30 -56.84 -12.64
CA LYS A 173 -14.69 -57.93 -11.84
C LYS A 173 -14.35 -59.19 -12.65
N GLY A 174 -13.95 -59.04 -13.91
CA GLY A 174 -13.59 -60.14 -14.81
C GLY A 174 -14.73 -60.68 -15.69
N VAL A 175 -15.96 -60.19 -15.52
CA VAL A 175 -17.09 -60.50 -16.41
C VAL A 175 -17.15 -59.45 -17.51
N VAL A 176 -16.93 -59.89 -18.76
CA VAL A 176 -16.98 -59.03 -19.94
C VAL A 176 -18.38 -59.09 -20.56
N THR A 177 -19.07 -57.94 -20.61
CA THR A 177 -20.37 -57.77 -21.26
C THR A 177 -20.20 -56.88 -22.49
N THR A 178 -20.56 -57.38 -23.67
CA THR A 178 -20.58 -56.57 -24.90
C THR A 178 -21.93 -55.84 -25.03
N ILE A 179 -21.87 -54.55 -25.31
CA ILE A 179 -23.01 -53.66 -25.54
C ILE A 179 -22.91 -53.16 -26.98
N ASP A 180 -23.91 -53.51 -27.79
CA ASP A 180 -24.00 -53.08 -29.16
C ASP A 180 -24.80 -51.76 -29.28
N TYR A 181 -24.84 -51.21 -30.49
CA TYR A 181 -25.64 -50.03 -30.81
C TYR A 181 -27.08 -50.13 -30.28
N ASN A 182 -27.51 -49.07 -29.59
CA ASN A 182 -28.82 -48.92 -28.97
C ASN A 182 -29.11 -49.91 -27.81
N GLN A 183 -28.07 -50.51 -27.24
CA GLN A 183 -28.15 -51.26 -25.99
C GLN A 183 -27.62 -50.43 -24.82
N PHE A 184 -28.06 -50.78 -23.61
CA PHE A 184 -27.61 -50.16 -22.38
C PHE A 184 -27.41 -51.18 -21.27
N VAL A 185 -26.58 -50.80 -20.31
CA VAL A 185 -26.39 -51.51 -19.05
C VAL A 185 -26.74 -50.58 -17.89
N ARG A 186 -27.53 -51.09 -16.94
CA ARG A 186 -27.79 -50.42 -15.67
C ARG A 186 -26.98 -51.04 -14.56
N LEU A 187 -26.32 -50.17 -13.79
CA LEU A 187 -25.55 -50.55 -12.62
C LEU A 187 -26.20 -49.91 -11.38
N ASN A 188 -26.32 -50.69 -10.30
CA ASN A 188 -26.68 -50.15 -8.98
C ASN A 188 -25.47 -49.42 -8.35
N LYS A 189 -25.69 -48.68 -7.25
CA LYS A 189 -24.64 -48.08 -6.39
C LYS A 189 -23.51 -49.03 -5.99
N THR A 190 -23.77 -50.34 -5.94
CA THR A 190 -22.81 -51.40 -5.60
C THR A 190 -22.35 -52.22 -6.80
N SER A 191 -22.56 -51.74 -8.03
CA SER A 191 -21.98 -52.31 -9.27
C SER A 191 -22.26 -53.81 -9.39
N ASN A 192 -23.54 -54.12 -9.37
CA ASN A 192 -24.05 -55.33 -9.98
C ASN A 192 -24.80 -54.86 -11.22
N ILE A 193 -24.54 -55.46 -12.38
CA ILE A 193 -25.40 -55.35 -13.56
C ILE A 193 -26.83 -55.71 -13.12
N LEU A 194 -27.69 -54.70 -13.08
CA LEU A 194 -29.12 -54.85 -12.75
C LEU A 194 -29.90 -55.32 -13.97
N GLU A 195 -29.52 -54.80 -15.14
CA GLU A 195 -30.26 -54.99 -16.39
C GLU A 195 -29.33 -54.72 -17.57
N VAL A 196 -29.39 -55.60 -18.58
CA VAL A 196 -28.92 -55.33 -19.93
C VAL A 196 -30.17 -55.19 -20.80
N GLY A 197 -30.38 -54.02 -21.37
CA GLY A 197 -31.58 -53.69 -22.12
C GLY A 197 -31.27 -53.14 -23.51
N LYS A 198 -32.31 -53.02 -24.34
CA LYS A 198 -32.24 -52.35 -25.64
C LYS A 198 -33.18 -51.16 -25.62
N ASP A 199 -32.66 -49.97 -25.94
CA ASP A 199 -33.47 -48.78 -26.11
C ASP A 199 -34.43 -49.03 -27.29
N LYS A 200 -35.72 -48.72 -27.13
CA LYS A 200 -36.78 -49.08 -28.11
C LYS A 200 -36.91 -48.10 -29.27
N ILE A 201 -36.24 -46.96 -29.18
CA ILE A 201 -36.22 -45.88 -30.17
C ILE A 201 -34.76 -45.55 -30.44
N SER A 202 -34.43 -45.22 -31.69
CA SER A 202 -33.15 -44.64 -32.10
C SER A 202 -33.35 -43.19 -32.51
N LEU A 203 -32.45 -42.31 -32.07
CA LEU A 203 -32.47 -40.87 -32.41
C LEU A 203 -31.58 -40.63 -33.63
N ILE A 204 -32.13 -40.01 -34.68
CA ILE A 204 -31.44 -39.81 -35.97
C ILE A 204 -30.97 -38.36 -36.12
N SER A 205 -31.84 -37.39 -35.85
CA SER A 205 -31.54 -35.96 -36.02
C SER A 205 -32.26 -35.14 -34.96
N PRO A 206 -31.68 -34.07 -34.38
CA PRO A 206 -30.28 -33.65 -34.54
C PRO A 206 -29.30 -34.75 -34.14
N VAL A 207 -28.17 -34.83 -34.85
CA VAL A 207 -27.10 -35.78 -34.54
C VAL A 207 -26.58 -35.44 -33.14
N HIS A 208 -26.17 -36.47 -32.39
CA HIS A 208 -25.69 -36.26 -31.03
C HIS A 208 -24.49 -35.28 -31.01
N ASN A 209 -24.60 -34.26 -30.17
CA ASN A 209 -23.68 -33.14 -30.02
C ASN A 209 -23.49 -32.26 -31.28
N GLN A 210 -24.45 -32.29 -32.21
CA GLN A 210 -24.46 -31.39 -33.36
C GLN A 210 -24.54 -29.93 -32.91
N THR A 211 -23.65 -29.09 -33.43
CA THR A 211 -23.70 -27.65 -33.24
C THR A 211 -24.40 -27.01 -34.42
N GLU A 212 -25.51 -26.36 -34.16
CA GLU A 212 -26.27 -25.57 -35.10
C GLU A 212 -26.09 -24.09 -34.79
N TYR A 213 -25.93 -23.29 -35.85
CA TYR A 213 -25.85 -21.85 -35.73
C TYR A 213 -27.19 -21.23 -36.07
N ILE A 214 -27.56 -20.15 -35.36
CA ILE A 214 -28.78 -19.38 -35.63
C ILE A 214 -28.46 -17.89 -35.68
N SER A 215 -29.02 -17.18 -36.65
CA SER A 215 -29.04 -15.70 -36.68
C SER A 215 -30.44 -15.14 -36.39
N HIS A 216 -31.48 -15.95 -36.63
CA HIS A 216 -32.90 -15.67 -36.42
C HIS A 216 -33.60 -16.97 -35.99
N PRO A 217 -34.85 -16.91 -35.48
CA PRO A 217 -35.57 -18.11 -35.09
C PRO A 217 -35.67 -19.14 -36.22
N ARG A 218 -35.21 -20.38 -35.98
CA ARG A 218 -35.06 -21.41 -37.01
C ARG A 218 -35.70 -22.73 -36.58
N ASP A 219 -36.25 -23.42 -37.56
CA ASP A 219 -36.76 -24.78 -37.39
C ASP A 219 -35.63 -25.81 -37.39
N ILE A 220 -35.55 -26.59 -36.31
CA ILE A 220 -34.65 -27.72 -36.17
C ILE A 220 -35.46 -29.01 -36.39
N LEU A 221 -34.96 -29.88 -37.28
CA LEU A 221 -35.57 -31.17 -37.59
C LEU A 221 -35.22 -32.19 -36.50
N PHE A 222 -36.26 -32.75 -35.88
CA PHE A 222 -36.17 -33.91 -35.00
C PHE A 222 -36.66 -35.13 -35.76
N SER A 223 -35.83 -36.17 -35.87
CA SER A 223 -36.14 -37.42 -36.57
C SER A 223 -35.67 -38.61 -35.74
N TYR A 224 -36.50 -39.65 -35.65
CA TYR A 224 -36.24 -40.84 -34.85
C TYR A 224 -36.83 -42.10 -35.50
N GLN A 225 -36.31 -43.27 -35.15
CA GLN A 225 -36.77 -44.55 -35.67
C GLN A 225 -37.14 -45.50 -34.53
N PRO A 226 -38.41 -45.93 -34.42
CA PRO A 226 -38.80 -46.98 -33.49
C PRO A 226 -38.24 -48.34 -33.95
N LEU A 227 -37.80 -49.18 -33.00
CA LEU A 227 -37.28 -50.53 -33.29
C LEU A 227 -38.38 -51.60 -33.36
N HIS A 228 -39.59 -51.31 -32.89
CA HIS A 228 -40.78 -52.15 -33.02
C HIS A 228 -42.00 -51.27 -33.33
N ASP A 229 -42.75 -51.64 -34.37
CA ASP A 229 -43.74 -50.82 -35.10
C ASP A 229 -45.14 -50.73 -34.44
N GLN A 230 -45.26 -51.10 -33.17
CA GLN A 230 -46.58 -51.34 -32.53
C GLN A 230 -47.12 -50.16 -31.71
N ASN A 231 -46.44 -49.01 -31.69
CA ASN A 231 -46.89 -47.82 -30.93
C ASN A 231 -47.25 -46.65 -31.87
N PRO A 232 -48.53 -46.23 -31.93
CA PRO A 232 -48.95 -45.14 -32.81
C PRO A 232 -48.63 -43.75 -32.24
N ASN A 233 -48.37 -43.63 -30.93
CA ASN A 233 -48.23 -42.35 -30.24
C ASN A 233 -46.83 -42.17 -29.64
N PHE A 234 -46.19 -41.07 -30.02
CA PHE A 234 -44.90 -40.64 -29.49
C PHE A 234 -45.03 -39.26 -28.82
N VAL A 235 -44.21 -39.02 -27.80
CA VAL A 235 -44.06 -37.68 -27.19
C VAL A 235 -42.63 -37.23 -27.33
N ILE A 236 -42.38 -36.22 -28.14
CA ILE A 236 -41.06 -35.60 -28.23
C ILE A 236 -40.98 -34.53 -27.17
N GLU A 237 -40.00 -34.65 -26.29
CA GLU A 237 -39.67 -33.63 -25.29
C GLU A 237 -38.29 -33.07 -25.58
N ILE A 238 -38.19 -31.75 -25.47
CA ILE A 238 -36.95 -31.00 -25.51
C ILE A 238 -36.86 -30.23 -24.20
N ALA A 239 -35.72 -30.28 -23.56
CA ALA A 239 -35.42 -29.61 -22.31
C ALA A 239 -34.11 -28.83 -22.41
N SER A 240 -33.96 -27.82 -21.57
CA SER A 240 -32.69 -27.11 -21.38
C SER A 240 -31.78 -27.81 -20.37
N ASP A 241 -32.25 -28.87 -19.71
CA ASP A 241 -31.50 -29.68 -18.75
C ASP A 241 -31.63 -31.19 -19.05
N PRO A 242 -30.60 -32.00 -18.71
CA PRO A 242 -30.59 -33.42 -19.04
C PRO A 242 -31.55 -34.27 -18.19
N GLU A 243 -32.01 -33.77 -17.04
CA GLU A 243 -33.00 -34.45 -16.20
C GLU A 243 -34.44 -34.19 -16.68
N PHE A 244 -34.62 -33.35 -17.71
CA PHE A 244 -35.91 -32.94 -18.26
C PHE A 244 -36.83 -32.31 -17.19
N LYS A 245 -36.28 -31.50 -16.29
CA LYS A 245 -37.04 -30.68 -15.32
C LYS A 245 -37.58 -29.41 -15.96
N ASN A 246 -36.79 -28.80 -16.83
CA ASN A 246 -37.02 -27.56 -17.56
C ASN A 246 -37.34 -27.88 -19.02
N ILE A 247 -38.57 -28.30 -19.27
CA ILE A 247 -39.04 -28.61 -20.62
C ILE A 247 -39.17 -27.33 -21.45
N TYR A 248 -38.37 -27.20 -22.50
CA TYR A 248 -38.51 -26.17 -23.53
C TYR A 248 -39.74 -26.43 -24.40
N LYS A 249 -39.94 -27.68 -24.83
CA LYS A 249 -41.10 -28.09 -25.65
C LYS A 249 -41.48 -29.54 -25.40
N SER A 250 -42.78 -29.85 -25.36
CA SER A 250 -43.31 -31.22 -25.35
C SER A 250 -44.44 -31.35 -26.36
N LEU A 251 -44.35 -32.32 -27.27
CA LEU A 251 -45.29 -32.50 -28.39
C LEU A 251 -45.67 -33.96 -28.55
N LYS A 252 -46.97 -34.25 -28.57
CA LYS A 252 -47.50 -35.56 -28.97
C LYS A 252 -47.59 -35.64 -30.49
N THR A 253 -47.07 -36.70 -31.09
CA THR A 253 -47.05 -36.90 -32.55
C THR A 253 -47.13 -38.38 -32.91
N ILE A 254 -47.69 -38.65 -34.09
CA ILE A 254 -47.66 -39.97 -34.75
C ILE A 254 -46.57 -40.03 -35.84
N LYS A 255 -45.96 -38.88 -36.17
CA LYS A 255 -44.93 -38.76 -37.20
C LYS A 255 -43.56 -39.02 -36.60
N HIS A 256 -42.73 -39.76 -37.32
CA HIS A 256 -41.33 -40.04 -36.96
C HIS A 256 -40.37 -38.87 -37.19
N SER A 257 -40.86 -37.75 -37.71
CA SER A 257 -40.10 -36.51 -37.83
C SER A 257 -40.96 -35.26 -37.64
N ILE A 258 -40.37 -34.21 -37.06
CA ILE A 258 -41.02 -32.91 -36.82
C ILE A 258 -40.00 -31.78 -36.83
N ASN A 259 -40.41 -30.60 -37.29
CA ASN A 259 -39.64 -29.37 -37.20
C ASN A 259 -40.11 -28.54 -35.99
N ILE A 260 -39.17 -28.03 -35.20
CA ILE A 260 -39.47 -27.23 -34.01
C ILE A 260 -38.61 -25.96 -34.06
N GLN A 261 -39.25 -24.80 -33.87
CA GLN A 261 -38.59 -23.51 -33.94
C GLN A 261 -37.83 -23.17 -32.65
N PHE A 262 -36.60 -22.68 -32.79
CA PHE A 262 -35.75 -22.18 -31.71
C PHE A 262 -35.35 -20.74 -31.97
N ALA A 263 -35.44 -19.89 -30.94
CA ALA A 263 -34.99 -18.50 -30.97
C ALA A 263 -33.76 -18.24 -30.09
N ASP A 264 -33.59 -19.07 -29.05
CA ASP A 264 -32.59 -18.88 -28.01
C ASP A 264 -31.41 -19.84 -28.19
N GLU A 265 -30.19 -19.31 -28.02
CA GLU A 265 -28.98 -20.13 -27.96
C GLU A 265 -28.91 -20.92 -26.65
N GLY A 266 -28.20 -22.04 -26.68
CA GLY A 266 -28.06 -22.92 -25.53
C GLY A 266 -27.80 -24.36 -25.92
N ILE A 267 -27.65 -25.21 -24.89
CA ILE A 267 -27.58 -26.67 -25.06
C ILE A 267 -28.97 -27.20 -24.82
N TYR A 268 -29.44 -28.07 -25.71
CA TYR A 268 -30.76 -28.67 -25.63
C TYR A 268 -30.65 -30.19 -25.61
N TYR A 269 -31.45 -30.78 -24.75
CA TYR A 269 -31.60 -32.21 -24.58
C TYR A 269 -32.94 -32.62 -25.14
N TRP A 270 -33.00 -33.73 -25.89
CA TRP A 270 -34.26 -34.20 -26.44
C TRP A 270 -34.42 -35.70 -26.31
N ARG A 271 -35.66 -36.14 -26.13
CA ARG A 271 -36.04 -37.55 -26.00
C ARG A 271 -37.38 -37.80 -26.65
N VAL A 272 -37.63 -39.07 -26.97
CA VAL A 272 -38.91 -39.52 -27.53
C VAL A 272 -39.50 -40.58 -26.60
N LYS A 273 -40.69 -40.31 -26.08
CA LYS A 273 -41.44 -41.22 -25.20
C LYS A 273 -42.50 -41.99 -25.97
N THR A 274 -42.85 -43.18 -25.47
CA THR A 274 -44.06 -43.93 -25.86
C THR A 274 -44.90 -44.18 -24.62
N ASP A 275 -46.19 -44.47 -24.80
CA ASP A 275 -47.15 -44.67 -23.70
C ASP A 275 -46.75 -45.79 -22.71
N ASN A 276 -45.86 -46.71 -23.11
CA ASN A 276 -45.46 -47.91 -22.35
C ASN A 276 -43.95 -48.00 -22.03
N THR A 277 -43.20 -46.91 -22.15
CA THR A 277 -41.75 -46.93 -21.85
C THR A 277 -41.40 -45.75 -20.97
N ASN A 278 -40.65 -45.99 -19.90
CA ASN A 278 -40.00 -44.95 -19.08
C ASN A 278 -38.54 -44.73 -19.47
N ASP A 279 -38.04 -45.52 -20.43
CA ASP A 279 -36.65 -45.57 -20.84
C ASP A 279 -36.48 -45.09 -22.26
N TYR A 280 -35.62 -44.08 -22.41
CA TYR A 280 -35.40 -43.38 -23.66
C TYR A 280 -33.92 -43.05 -23.81
N PRO A 281 -33.35 -43.11 -25.03
CA PRO A 281 -32.10 -42.43 -25.31
C PRO A 281 -32.30 -40.90 -25.22
N ILE A 282 -31.26 -40.18 -24.81
CA ILE A 282 -31.25 -38.71 -24.74
C ILE A 282 -30.28 -38.21 -25.80
N GLY A 283 -30.79 -37.43 -26.74
CA GLY A 283 -29.99 -36.68 -27.71
C GLY A 283 -29.61 -35.33 -27.12
N GLN A 284 -28.42 -34.84 -27.45
CA GLN A 284 -27.95 -33.49 -27.10
C GLN A 284 -27.62 -32.77 -28.40
N PHE A 285 -27.93 -31.49 -28.50
CA PHE A 285 -27.41 -30.61 -29.55
C PHE A 285 -27.22 -29.20 -29.00
N LYS A 286 -26.46 -28.39 -29.72
CA LYS A 286 -26.03 -27.06 -29.29
C LYS A 286 -26.51 -26.04 -30.32
N LEU A 287 -27.14 -24.97 -29.85
CA LEU A 287 -27.51 -23.82 -30.66
C LEU A 287 -26.64 -22.63 -30.27
N ILE A 288 -25.94 -22.04 -31.24
CA ILE A 288 -25.10 -20.84 -31.03
C ILE A 288 -25.69 -19.67 -31.81
N LYS A 289 -25.91 -18.53 -31.15
CA LYS A 289 -26.37 -17.33 -31.83
C LYS A 289 -25.20 -16.60 -32.48
N ILE A 290 -25.28 -16.41 -33.79
CA ILE A 290 -24.24 -15.71 -34.56
C ILE A 290 -24.36 -14.20 -34.32
N LYS A 291 -23.29 -13.58 -33.83
CA LYS A 291 -23.18 -12.13 -33.62
C LYS A 291 -22.64 -11.43 -34.88
N PRO A 292 -22.96 -10.15 -35.10
CA PRO A 292 -22.36 -9.38 -36.20
C PRO A 292 -20.84 -9.19 -35.97
N PRO A 293 -20.02 -9.16 -37.04
CA PRO A 293 -18.57 -8.95 -36.94
C PRO A 293 -18.21 -7.61 -36.33
N GLN A 294 -17.14 -7.57 -35.54
CA GLN A 294 -16.55 -6.32 -35.07
C GLN A 294 -15.69 -5.66 -36.15
N ILE A 295 -15.72 -4.33 -36.21
CA ILE A 295 -14.89 -3.51 -37.12
C ILE A 295 -13.81 -2.84 -36.27
N PHE A 296 -12.55 -2.95 -36.70
CA PHE A 296 -11.40 -2.40 -36.01
C PHE A 296 -10.87 -1.13 -36.69
N ALA A 297 -10.93 -1.05 -38.02
CA ALA A 297 -10.53 0.12 -38.80
C ALA A 297 -11.30 0.19 -40.14
N PRO A 298 -11.47 1.38 -40.73
CA PRO A 298 -11.20 2.69 -40.15
C PRO A 298 -12.08 3.00 -38.93
N GLU A 299 -11.67 3.97 -38.11
CA GLU A 299 -12.51 4.46 -37.01
C GLU A 299 -13.76 5.18 -37.52
N VAL A 300 -14.80 5.27 -36.69
CA VAL A 300 -16.04 5.97 -37.07
C VAL A 300 -15.74 7.46 -37.30
N ASN A 301 -16.05 7.94 -38.50
CA ASN A 301 -15.79 9.30 -38.99
C ASN A 301 -14.30 9.63 -39.19
N GLU A 302 -13.43 8.63 -39.34
CA GLU A 302 -12.03 8.85 -39.71
C GLU A 302 -11.93 9.58 -41.07
N GLU A 303 -10.97 10.50 -41.19
CA GLU A 303 -10.72 11.27 -42.42
C GLU A 303 -9.38 10.90 -43.05
N PHE A 304 -9.43 10.40 -44.29
CA PHE A 304 -8.25 10.05 -45.08
C PHE A 304 -7.92 11.14 -46.10
N VAL A 305 -6.69 11.65 -46.04
CA VAL A 305 -6.22 12.75 -46.90
C VAL A 305 -5.15 12.27 -47.88
N PHE A 306 -5.43 12.35 -49.19
CA PHE A 306 -4.50 11.98 -50.26
C PHE A 306 -3.98 13.19 -51.05
N GLU A 307 -2.78 13.09 -51.66
CA GLU A 307 -2.20 14.16 -52.49
C GLU A 307 -3.12 14.54 -53.66
N LYS A 308 -3.68 13.52 -54.30
CA LYS A 308 -4.59 13.62 -55.43
C LYS A 308 -5.47 12.36 -55.46
N VAL A 309 -6.77 12.54 -55.63
CA VAL A 309 -7.73 11.42 -55.70
C VAL A 309 -8.26 11.32 -57.12
N THR A 310 -7.73 10.37 -57.89
CA THR A 310 -8.21 10.04 -59.24
C THR A 310 -8.07 8.54 -59.51
N LYS A 311 -8.84 8.02 -60.46
CA LYS A 311 -8.82 6.60 -60.88
C LYS A 311 -7.44 6.05 -61.30
N ASN A 312 -6.50 6.92 -61.67
CA ASN A 312 -5.18 6.53 -62.18
C ASN A 312 -4.10 6.52 -61.08
N ILE A 313 -4.45 6.80 -59.82
CA ILE A 313 -3.54 6.83 -58.68
C ILE A 313 -3.94 5.72 -57.71
N ASN A 314 -2.97 4.90 -57.29
CA ASN A 314 -3.18 3.75 -56.43
C ASN A 314 -3.34 4.17 -54.95
N ASN A 315 -4.41 4.92 -54.64
CA ASN A 315 -4.80 5.22 -53.27
C ASN A 315 -5.62 4.05 -52.72
N LYS A 316 -5.25 3.57 -51.53
CA LYS A 316 -5.94 2.46 -50.85
C LYS A 316 -6.20 2.80 -49.39
N ILE A 317 -7.35 2.38 -48.88
CA ILE A 317 -7.70 2.42 -47.45
C ILE A 317 -7.88 0.97 -46.97
N GLN A 318 -7.33 0.65 -45.81
CA GLN A 318 -7.47 -0.68 -45.22
C GLN A 318 -8.68 -0.73 -44.30
N ILE A 319 -9.59 -1.64 -44.61
CA ILE A 319 -10.71 -1.98 -43.74
C ILE A 319 -10.32 -3.23 -42.95
N MET A 320 -10.28 -3.13 -41.63
CA MET A 320 -9.92 -4.22 -40.73
C MET A 320 -11.12 -4.64 -39.89
N PHE A 321 -11.39 -5.94 -39.85
CA PHE A 321 -12.57 -6.47 -39.16
C PHE A 321 -12.36 -7.91 -38.71
N GLU A 322 -13.22 -8.35 -37.79
CA GLU A 322 -13.23 -9.70 -37.25
C GLU A 322 -13.79 -10.71 -38.29
N ASN A 323 -12.91 -11.55 -38.85
CA ASN A 323 -13.32 -12.60 -39.80
C ASN A 323 -13.02 -14.01 -39.26
N THR A 324 -13.74 -14.41 -38.20
CA THR A 324 -13.53 -15.72 -37.54
C THR A 324 -13.80 -16.91 -38.44
N GLN A 325 -14.60 -16.75 -39.50
CA GLN A 325 -15.04 -17.84 -40.39
C GLN A 325 -14.30 -17.87 -41.73
N LYS A 326 -13.28 -17.00 -41.92
CA LYS A 326 -12.49 -16.84 -43.15
C LYS A 326 -13.33 -16.61 -44.42
N ASN A 327 -14.55 -16.10 -44.28
CA ASN A 327 -15.44 -15.71 -45.35
C ASN A 327 -16.35 -14.59 -44.84
N ALA A 328 -16.30 -13.43 -45.46
CA ALA A 328 -17.12 -12.27 -45.11
C ALA A 328 -17.64 -11.56 -46.36
N GLU A 329 -18.82 -10.96 -46.24
CA GLU A 329 -19.37 -10.01 -47.20
C GLU A 329 -19.27 -8.60 -46.61
N VAL A 330 -18.64 -7.70 -47.38
CA VAL A 330 -18.57 -6.27 -47.11
C VAL A 330 -19.50 -5.57 -48.08
N GLU A 331 -20.50 -4.87 -47.55
CA GLU A 331 -21.36 -3.99 -48.32
C GLU A 331 -20.84 -2.56 -48.19
N LEU A 332 -20.29 -2.05 -49.29
CA LEU A 332 -19.70 -0.73 -49.42
C LEU A 332 -20.66 0.22 -50.13
N PHE A 333 -20.79 1.43 -49.59
CA PHE A 333 -21.50 2.57 -50.15
C PHE A 333 -20.47 3.64 -50.52
N LEU A 334 -20.42 3.95 -51.81
CA LEU A 334 -19.53 4.95 -52.39
C LEU A 334 -20.15 6.36 -52.28
N PRO A 335 -19.34 7.43 -52.39
CA PRO A 335 -19.83 8.81 -52.33
C PRO A 335 -20.89 9.18 -53.38
N ASP A 336 -20.94 8.46 -54.50
CA ASP A 336 -21.95 8.62 -55.55
C ASP A 336 -23.25 7.84 -55.27
N ASN A 337 -23.44 7.36 -54.04
CA ASN A 337 -24.52 6.48 -53.58
C ASN A 337 -24.59 5.13 -54.30
N LYS A 338 -23.56 4.73 -55.07
CA LYS A 338 -23.48 3.36 -55.56
C LYS A 338 -23.15 2.40 -54.44
N LYS A 339 -23.71 1.20 -54.56
CA LYS A 339 -23.52 0.10 -53.63
C LYS A 339 -22.70 -1.00 -54.30
N GLN A 340 -21.70 -1.50 -53.60
CA GLN A 340 -20.86 -2.62 -54.02
C GLN A 340 -20.83 -3.69 -52.93
N LEU A 341 -20.94 -4.95 -53.33
CA LEU A 341 -20.80 -6.09 -52.43
C LEU A 341 -19.48 -6.80 -52.73
N ILE A 342 -18.63 -6.93 -51.73
CA ILE A 342 -17.28 -7.51 -51.84
C ILE A 342 -17.22 -8.74 -50.94
N SER A 343 -16.74 -9.86 -51.47
CA SER A 343 -16.45 -11.04 -50.65
C SER A 343 -14.97 -11.07 -50.28
N SER A 344 -14.65 -11.31 -49.01
CA SER A 344 -13.29 -11.37 -48.50
C SER A 344 -13.06 -12.60 -47.62
N THR A 345 -11.94 -13.29 -47.85
CA THR A 345 -11.46 -14.37 -46.96
C THR A 345 -10.55 -13.84 -45.85
N ASP A 346 -10.02 -12.64 -46.01
CA ASP A 346 -9.09 -12.01 -45.09
C ASP A 346 -9.81 -11.10 -44.09
N SER A 347 -9.14 -10.82 -42.97
CA SER A 347 -9.58 -9.84 -41.96
C SER A 347 -9.20 -8.40 -42.32
N ILE A 348 -8.50 -8.22 -43.44
CA ILE A 348 -8.05 -6.92 -43.97
C ILE A 348 -8.48 -6.85 -45.43
N LEU A 349 -9.19 -5.77 -45.80
CA LEU A 349 -9.61 -5.49 -47.16
C LEU A 349 -8.98 -4.17 -47.62
N ASP A 350 -8.18 -4.24 -48.69
CA ASP A 350 -7.67 -3.06 -49.41
C ASP A 350 -8.77 -2.47 -50.29
N LEU A 351 -9.30 -1.32 -49.88
CA LEU A 351 -10.28 -0.57 -50.65
C LEU A 351 -9.59 0.47 -51.57
N PRO A 352 -9.67 0.35 -52.90
CA PRO A 352 -9.21 1.40 -53.80
C PRO A 352 -10.08 2.65 -53.69
N VAL A 353 -9.44 3.82 -53.63
CA VAL A 353 -10.11 5.12 -53.44
C VAL A 353 -10.10 5.90 -54.75
N GLU A 354 -11.25 5.91 -55.43
CA GLU A 354 -11.39 6.52 -56.77
C GLU A 354 -11.98 7.93 -56.78
N SER A 355 -12.70 8.34 -55.73
CA SER A 355 -13.36 9.65 -55.63
C SER A 355 -13.33 10.22 -54.21
N MET A 356 -13.51 11.53 -54.08
CA MET A 356 -13.65 12.19 -52.78
C MET A 356 -15.08 12.09 -52.26
N GLY A 357 -15.24 12.18 -50.94
CA GLY A 357 -16.56 12.24 -50.28
C GLY A 357 -16.70 11.25 -49.12
N GLU A 358 -17.94 11.05 -48.68
CA GLU A 358 -18.26 10.12 -47.60
C GLU A 358 -18.42 8.70 -48.14
N TYR A 359 -17.69 7.78 -47.53
CA TYR A 359 -17.83 6.35 -47.73
C TYR A 359 -18.52 5.75 -46.51
N SER A 360 -19.30 4.70 -46.72
CA SER A 360 -19.77 3.90 -45.61
C SER A 360 -19.79 2.43 -45.94
N PHE A 361 -19.67 1.56 -44.94
CA PHE A 361 -19.70 0.12 -45.17
C PHE A 361 -20.27 -0.62 -43.96
N ARG A 362 -20.72 -1.85 -44.19
CA ARG A 362 -21.09 -2.81 -43.15
C ARG A 362 -20.65 -4.20 -43.55
N ILE A 363 -20.44 -5.07 -42.56
CA ILE A 363 -19.79 -6.36 -42.75
C ILE A 363 -20.65 -7.46 -42.12
N ARG A 364 -20.67 -8.63 -42.75
CA ARG A 364 -21.21 -9.86 -42.16
C ARG A 364 -20.32 -11.05 -42.54
N ASN A 365 -20.12 -11.97 -41.61
CA ASN A 365 -19.48 -13.26 -41.86
C ASN A 365 -20.44 -14.24 -42.55
N LEU A 366 -19.89 -15.05 -43.45
CA LEU A 366 -20.51 -16.20 -44.08
C LEU A 366 -19.96 -17.47 -43.41
N LEU A 367 -20.85 -18.31 -42.89
CA LEU A 367 -20.49 -19.57 -42.27
C LEU A 367 -20.32 -20.67 -43.32
N ILE A 368 -19.63 -21.75 -42.93
CA ILE A 368 -19.32 -22.92 -43.77
C ILE A 368 -20.60 -23.62 -44.28
N ASP A 369 -21.69 -23.55 -43.53
CA ASP A 369 -23.01 -24.10 -43.86
C ASP A 369 -23.85 -23.17 -44.76
N GLY A 370 -23.28 -22.06 -45.22
CA GLY A 370 -23.94 -21.04 -46.03
C GLY A 370 -24.76 -20.02 -45.24
N GLN A 371 -24.81 -20.11 -43.91
CA GLN A 371 -25.51 -19.13 -43.09
C GLN A 371 -24.80 -17.77 -43.07
N LYS A 372 -25.59 -16.71 -42.94
CA LYS A 372 -25.08 -15.33 -42.85
C LYS A 372 -25.32 -14.79 -41.45
N SER A 373 -24.28 -14.23 -40.85
CA SER A 373 -24.42 -13.41 -39.65
C SER A 373 -25.26 -12.16 -39.93
N PRO A 374 -25.85 -11.53 -38.89
CA PRO A 374 -26.39 -10.19 -39.01
C PRO A 374 -25.33 -9.20 -39.52
N TRP A 375 -25.77 -8.16 -40.22
CA TRP A 375 -24.87 -7.07 -40.59
C TRP A 375 -24.37 -6.33 -39.35
N SER A 376 -23.10 -5.91 -39.37
CA SER A 376 -22.57 -4.90 -38.45
C SER A 376 -23.30 -3.56 -38.64
N SER A 377 -23.12 -2.66 -37.67
CA SER A 377 -23.56 -1.28 -37.80
C SER A 377 -22.85 -0.60 -38.97
N LEU A 378 -23.54 0.33 -39.64
CA LEU A 378 -22.99 1.11 -40.74
C LEU A 378 -21.82 1.98 -40.23
N HIS A 379 -20.62 1.70 -40.72
CA HIS A 379 -19.39 2.45 -40.44
C HIS A 379 -19.19 3.51 -41.51
N LYS A 380 -18.81 4.73 -41.11
CA LYS A 380 -18.62 5.86 -42.04
C LYS A 380 -17.21 6.42 -41.91
N PHE A 381 -16.62 6.82 -43.03
CA PHE A 381 -15.35 7.54 -43.08
C PHE A 381 -15.35 8.50 -44.27
N LYS A 382 -14.45 9.47 -44.26
CA LYS A 382 -14.40 10.53 -45.28
C LYS A 382 -13.07 10.50 -46.01
N VAL A 383 -13.12 10.72 -47.32
CA VAL A 383 -11.93 10.89 -48.16
C VAL A 383 -11.89 12.31 -48.67
N THR A 384 -10.77 12.99 -48.40
CA THR A 384 -10.50 14.35 -48.89
C THR A 384 -9.14 14.42 -49.59
N GLN A 385 -8.93 15.50 -50.34
CA GLN A 385 -7.66 15.78 -51.01
C GLN A 385 -6.88 16.83 -50.23
N ALA A 386 -5.57 16.62 -50.12
CA ALA A 386 -4.65 17.53 -49.46
C ALA A 386 -4.62 18.89 -50.18
N PHE A 387 -4.83 19.96 -49.42
CA PHE A 387 -4.56 21.31 -49.89
C PHE A 387 -3.07 21.51 -50.18
N LEU A 388 -2.74 22.51 -51.01
CA LEU A 388 -1.36 22.92 -51.22
C LEU A 388 -0.79 23.51 -49.91
N PRO A 389 0.52 23.34 -49.66
CA PRO A 389 1.19 23.91 -48.49
C PRO A 389 0.95 25.42 -48.38
N PHE A 390 0.40 25.89 -47.25
CA PHE A 390 0.26 27.32 -46.98
C PHE A 390 1.63 27.97 -46.71
N ALA A 391 1.72 29.30 -46.92
CA ALA A 391 2.89 30.07 -46.50
C ALA A 391 3.03 29.98 -44.96
N PRO A 392 4.24 29.70 -44.42
CA PRO A 392 4.46 29.77 -42.98
C PRO A 392 4.33 31.20 -42.45
N ASP A 393 3.90 31.34 -41.21
CA ASP A 393 3.89 32.60 -40.47
C ASP A 393 5.18 32.76 -39.68
N THR A 394 5.85 33.89 -39.85
CA THR A 394 7.07 34.22 -39.10
C THR A 394 6.69 34.64 -37.67
N ILE A 395 7.28 33.99 -36.66
CA ILE A 395 7.01 34.28 -35.25
C ILE A 395 8.15 35.11 -34.66
N ILE A 396 9.40 34.67 -34.82
CA ILE A 396 10.56 35.34 -34.21
C ILE A 396 11.61 35.50 -35.29
N PRO A 397 12.23 36.67 -35.43
CA PRO A 397 11.83 37.96 -34.88
C PRO A 397 10.48 38.43 -35.45
N ASN A 398 9.72 39.18 -34.64
CA ASN A 398 8.61 40.01 -35.15
C ASN A 398 9.15 41.02 -36.17
N HIS A 399 8.27 41.56 -37.03
CA HIS A 399 8.67 42.60 -37.99
C HIS A 399 9.38 43.78 -37.28
N ASP A 400 10.55 44.17 -37.79
CA ASP A 400 11.45 45.22 -37.28
C ASP A 400 12.06 44.99 -35.89
N HIS A 401 12.13 43.75 -35.41
CA HIS A 401 12.81 43.43 -34.16
C HIS A 401 14.29 43.85 -34.18
N GLU A 402 14.78 44.38 -33.06
CA GLU A 402 16.19 44.73 -32.89
C GLU A 402 16.87 43.75 -31.93
N PHE A 403 17.82 42.97 -32.44
CA PHE A 403 18.72 42.17 -31.65
C PHE A 403 19.91 43.01 -31.18
N ILE A 404 20.00 43.24 -29.88
CA ILE A 404 21.07 43.98 -29.25
C ILE A 404 22.07 43.00 -28.63
N PHE A 405 23.33 43.08 -29.04
CA PHE A 405 24.43 42.28 -28.53
C PHE A 405 25.47 43.17 -27.83
N TYR A 406 26.15 42.62 -26.84
CA TYR A 406 27.19 43.33 -26.06
C TYR A 406 28.60 42.80 -26.32
N ASN A 407 28.70 41.72 -27.11
CA ASN A 407 29.95 41.08 -27.50
C ASN A 407 29.83 40.59 -28.94
N LYS A 408 30.76 41.03 -29.80
CA LYS A 408 30.82 40.68 -31.22
C LYS A 408 30.89 39.17 -31.47
N GLU A 409 31.50 38.40 -30.56
CA GLU A 409 31.61 36.95 -30.69
C GLU A 409 30.31 36.19 -30.42
N LYS A 410 29.36 36.84 -29.73
CA LYS A 410 28.07 36.26 -29.28
C LYS A 410 26.86 36.73 -30.09
N MET A 411 27.05 37.34 -31.28
CA MET A 411 25.96 37.82 -32.15
C MET A 411 25.19 36.67 -32.83
N ILE A 412 24.43 35.90 -32.05
CA ILE A 412 23.64 34.76 -32.52
C ILE A 412 22.16 35.14 -32.51
N ILE A 413 21.50 35.02 -33.67
CA ILE A 413 20.07 35.28 -33.82
C ILE A 413 19.28 33.98 -33.89
N ASP A 414 18.04 34.02 -33.43
CA ASP A 414 17.07 32.93 -33.52
C ASP A 414 15.91 33.36 -34.43
N LEU A 415 15.64 32.53 -35.45
CA LEU A 415 14.50 32.67 -36.35
C LEU A 415 13.54 31.50 -36.08
N LYS A 416 12.24 31.78 -35.97
CA LYS A 416 11.18 30.79 -35.73
C LYS A 416 9.93 31.12 -36.54
N TRP A 417 9.28 30.08 -37.03
CA TRP A 417 8.03 30.19 -37.80
C TRP A 417 7.07 29.06 -37.43
N ILE A 418 5.80 29.23 -37.81
CA ILE A 418 4.75 28.24 -37.65
C ILE A 418 4.02 28.03 -38.97
N SER A 419 3.53 26.81 -39.18
CA SER A 419 2.68 26.48 -40.33
C SER A 419 1.25 26.23 -39.82
N PRO A 420 0.22 26.83 -40.43
CA PRO A 420 -1.16 26.72 -39.95
C PRO A 420 -1.70 25.30 -39.89
N GLU A 421 -1.46 24.43 -40.90
CA GLU A 421 -2.17 23.14 -40.97
C GLU A 421 -1.57 22.10 -41.95
N ALA A 422 -0.28 21.78 -41.84
CA ALA A 422 0.30 20.57 -42.44
C ALA A 422 1.54 20.12 -41.65
N ILE A 423 1.79 18.80 -41.59
CA ILE A 423 3.07 18.24 -41.13
C ILE A 423 4.08 18.49 -42.26
N PRO A 424 5.00 19.46 -42.12
CA PRO A 424 6.03 19.71 -43.11
C PRO A 424 7.04 18.56 -43.09
N THR A 425 7.58 18.20 -44.24
CA THR A 425 8.81 17.38 -44.28
C THR A 425 10.02 18.25 -44.06
N SER A 426 9.99 19.45 -44.64
CA SER A 426 11.05 20.43 -44.51
C SER A 426 10.60 21.84 -44.87
N TYR A 427 11.49 22.79 -44.64
CA TYR A 427 11.34 24.21 -44.87
C TYR A 427 12.54 24.70 -45.63
N ASN A 428 12.36 25.65 -46.55
CA ASN A 428 13.48 26.36 -47.15
C ASN A 428 13.50 27.80 -46.64
N LEU A 429 14.59 28.18 -45.97
CA LEU A 429 14.80 29.46 -45.31
C LEU A 429 15.84 30.28 -46.07
N ILE A 430 15.55 31.57 -46.28
CA ILE A 430 16.48 32.54 -46.87
C ILE A 430 16.65 33.73 -45.91
N ILE A 431 17.90 34.17 -45.68
CA ILE A 431 18.26 35.38 -44.95
C ILE A 431 19.07 36.28 -45.88
N GLN A 432 18.72 37.56 -45.96
CA GLN A 432 19.35 38.54 -46.83
C GLN A 432 19.77 39.78 -46.03
N ASN A 433 20.99 40.29 -46.28
CA ASN A 433 21.41 41.59 -45.74
C ASN A 433 20.78 42.70 -46.59
N LEU A 434 20.02 43.60 -45.98
CA LEU A 434 19.29 44.66 -46.70
C LEU A 434 20.19 45.79 -47.22
N LYS A 435 21.39 45.96 -46.64
CA LYS A 435 22.35 46.98 -47.07
C LYS A 435 23.03 46.59 -48.39
N ASP A 436 23.48 45.33 -48.47
CA ASP A 436 24.29 44.83 -49.59
C ASP A 436 23.46 43.97 -50.58
N GLN A 437 22.19 43.71 -50.26
CA GLN A 437 21.28 42.80 -50.97
C GLN A 437 21.81 41.37 -51.17
N VAL A 438 22.84 40.96 -50.42
CA VAL A 438 23.45 39.61 -50.51
C VAL A 438 22.68 38.61 -49.65
N GLU A 439 22.42 37.42 -50.19
CA GLU A 439 21.95 36.27 -49.42
C GLU A 439 23.03 35.81 -48.45
N VAL A 440 22.71 35.92 -47.16
CA VAL A 440 23.57 35.52 -46.05
C VAL A 440 23.37 34.04 -45.73
N GLU A 441 22.20 33.47 -46.04
CA GLU A 441 21.87 32.07 -45.85
C GLU A 441 20.76 31.63 -46.81
N ASN A 442 20.87 30.41 -47.34
CA ASN A 442 19.80 29.70 -48.06
C ASN A 442 19.91 28.20 -47.76
N THR A 443 18.99 27.65 -46.98
CA THR A 443 19.12 26.27 -46.47
C THR A 443 17.78 25.57 -46.34
N VAL A 444 17.81 24.23 -46.35
CA VAL A 444 16.64 23.37 -46.16
C VAL A 444 16.70 22.73 -44.78
N LEU A 445 15.64 22.86 -44.01
CA LEU A 445 15.56 22.52 -42.60
C LEU A 445 14.36 21.62 -42.33
N THR A 446 14.50 20.57 -41.54
CA THR A 446 13.36 19.72 -41.12
C THR A 446 12.63 20.27 -39.89
N GLN A 447 13.22 21.27 -39.24
CA GLN A 447 12.73 21.93 -38.03
C GLN A 447 12.18 23.32 -38.36
N ASN A 448 11.30 23.85 -37.51
CA ASN A 448 10.66 25.15 -37.67
C ASN A 448 11.42 26.32 -37.01
N PHE A 449 12.72 26.14 -36.76
CA PHE A 449 13.59 27.17 -36.20
C PHE A 449 14.99 27.12 -36.81
N PHE A 450 15.67 28.24 -36.79
CA PHE A 450 17.04 28.37 -37.27
C PHE A 450 17.85 29.31 -36.40
N ARG A 451 19.06 28.90 -36.03
CA ARG A 451 19.98 29.67 -35.19
C ARG A 451 21.25 29.94 -35.97
N LYS A 452 21.64 31.21 -36.10
CA LYS A 452 22.84 31.60 -36.87
C LYS A 452 23.61 32.73 -36.21
N LYS A 453 24.95 32.64 -36.26
CA LYS A 453 25.84 33.74 -35.93
C LYS A 453 25.88 34.75 -37.08
N ILE A 454 25.61 36.01 -36.77
CA ILE A 454 25.72 37.15 -37.67
C ILE A 454 27.10 37.79 -37.46
N ASN A 455 27.80 38.10 -38.55
CA ASN A 455 29.20 38.55 -38.51
C ASN A 455 29.33 40.08 -38.44
N SER A 456 28.27 40.81 -38.75
CA SER A 456 28.24 42.27 -38.85
C SER A 456 26.93 42.84 -38.32
N PRO A 457 26.93 43.94 -37.56
CA PRO A 457 25.69 44.66 -37.25
C PRO A 457 25.08 45.24 -38.54
N GLY A 458 23.76 45.36 -38.60
CA GLY A 458 23.04 45.81 -39.78
C GLY A 458 21.57 45.38 -39.84
N LYS A 459 20.86 45.78 -40.90
CA LYS A 459 19.47 45.38 -41.15
C LYS A 459 19.41 44.17 -42.08
N TYR A 460 18.58 43.20 -41.74
CA TYR A 460 18.41 41.94 -42.45
C TYR A 460 16.93 41.68 -42.70
N SER A 461 16.65 40.90 -43.75
CA SER A 461 15.33 40.38 -44.08
C SER A 461 15.38 38.87 -44.21
N TRP A 462 14.32 38.17 -43.82
CA TRP A 462 14.24 36.73 -43.96
C TRP A 462 12.84 36.28 -44.36
N LYS A 463 12.79 35.15 -45.07
CA LYS A 463 11.55 34.50 -45.52
C LYS A 463 11.72 32.99 -45.55
N VAL A 464 10.62 32.27 -45.36
CA VAL A 464 10.62 30.81 -45.30
C VAL A 464 9.43 30.24 -46.08
N LYS A 465 9.60 29.10 -46.73
CA LYS A 465 8.51 28.35 -47.38
C LYS A 465 8.48 26.90 -46.92
N MET A 466 7.30 26.31 -46.98
CA MET A 466 7.06 24.92 -46.59
C MET A 466 7.26 23.95 -47.76
N ILE A 467 7.78 22.75 -47.45
CA ILE A 467 7.86 21.60 -48.34
C ILE A 467 7.15 20.44 -47.63
N ASP A 468 6.06 19.92 -48.20
CA ASP A 468 5.26 18.87 -47.58
C ASP A 468 5.80 17.44 -47.82
N LYS A 469 5.09 16.42 -47.33
CA LYS A 469 5.45 14.98 -47.47
C LYS A 469 5.45 14.46 -48.89
N TRP A 470 4.88 15.21 -49.83
CA TRP A 470 4.87 14.89 -51.25
C TRP A 470 5.88 15.75 -52.02
N LEU A 471 6.79 16.43 -51.33
CA LEU A 471 7.80 17.35 -51.90
C LEU A 471 7.19 18.53 -52.65
N ARG A 472 5.91 18.84 -52.41
CA ARG A 472 5.25 20.02 -53.00
C ARG A 472 5.69 21.25 -52.22
N VAL A 473 5.98 22.33 -52.96
CA VAL A 473 6.48 23.59 -52.39
C VAL A 473 5.35 24.60 -52.27
N GLY A 474 5.21 25.18 -51.07
CA GLY A 474 4.30 26.30 -50.82
C GLY A 474 4.91 27.65 -51.21
N PRO A 475 4.10 28.74 -51.18
CA PRO A 475 4.61 30.09 -51.29
C PRO A 475 5.51 30.46 -50.10
N TYR A 476 6.37 31.47 -50.27
CA TYR A 476 7.13 32.05 -49.16
C TYR A 476 6.20 32.80 -48.20
N SER A 477 6.60 32.82 -46.93
CA SER A 477 6.10 33.74 -45.92
C SER A 477 6.25 35.19 -46.37
N ASN A 478 5.49 36.09 -45.74
CA ASN A 478 5.83 37.51 -45.78
C ASN A 478 7.26 37.69 -45.26
N ALA A 479 8.03 38.57 -45.91
CA ALA A 479 9.40 38.85 -45.50
C ALA A 479 9.39 39.61 -44.16
N ALA A 480 10.12 39.11 -43.17
CA ALA A 480 10.27 39.76 -41.88
C ALA A 480 11.65 40.41 -41.77
N ASN A 481 11.69 41.64 -41.26
CA ASN A 481 12.93 42.39 -41.10
C ASN A 481 13.39 42.38 -39.65
N PHE A 482 14.71 42.40 -39.43
CA PHE A 482 15.31 42.60 -38.12
C PHE A 482 16.60 43.41 -38.22
N THR A 483 16.97 44.07 -37.13
CA THR A 483 18.21 44.85 -37.00
C THR A 483 19.12 44.17 -35.99
N VAL A 484 20.43 44.14 -36.27
CA VAL A 484 21.46 43.66 -35.34
C VAL A 484 22.32 44.85 -34.92
N THR A 485 22.37 45.11 -33.61
CA THR A 485 23.08 46.25 -32.98
C THR A 485 24.10 45.73 -31.96
N LEU A 486 25.29 46.34 -31.89
CA LEU A 486 26.37 45.97 -30.96
C LEU A 486 26.68 47.15 -30.01
N MET A 487 26.67 46.92 -28.68
CA MET A 487 26.93 47.95 -27.64
C MET A 487 27.99 47.48 -26.61
N GLU A 488 29.11 48.20 -26.44
CA GLU A 488 30.22 47.78 -25.55
C GLU A 488 30.36 48.71 -24.32
N ILE A 489 29.89 48.28 -23.13
CA ILE A 489 30.16 48.95 -21.82
C ILE A 489 30.74 47.91 -20.85
N LYS A 490 31.82 48.23 -20.13
CA LYS A 490 32.53 47.30 -19.22
C LYS A 490 32.21 47.55 -17.74
N ASN A 491 31.66 46.52 -17.10
CA ASN A 491 31.55 46.44 -15.63
C ASN A 491 32.88 45.93 -15.03
N THR A 492 33.32 46.43 -13.86
CA THR A 492 34.69 46.19 -13.37
C THR A 492 34.78 45.29 -12.13
N LEU A 493 34.06 45.61 -11.04
CA LEU A 493 34.10 44.84 -9.79
C LEU A 493 32.72 44.74 -9.14
N PRO A 494 32.35 43.61 -8.52
CA PRO A 494 33.02 42.33 -8.54
C PRO A 494 33.00 41.69 -9.94
N GLN A 495 33.96 40.81 -10.27
CA GLN A 495 34.02 40.14 -11.57
C GLN A 495 32.93 39.07 -11.73
N ASP A 496 32.62 38.71 -12.98
CA ASP A 496 31.62 37.69 -13.29
C ASP A 496 31.97 36.31 -12.72
N GLY A 497 31.01 35.72 -12.01
CA GLY A 497 31.13 34.43 -11.34
C GLY A 497 31.88 34.44 -10.01
N VAL A 498 32.28 35.60 -9.47
CA VAL A 498 32.99 35.64 -8.19
C VAL A 498 32.10 35.20 -7.03
N VAL A 499 32.70 34.46 -6.10
CA VAL A 499 32.09 34.02 -4.86
C VAL A 499 32.46 34.97 -3.72
N LEU A 500 31.48 35.67 -3.18
CA LEU A 500 31.62 36.61 -2.07
C LEU A 500 31.19 35.93 -0.78
N LYS A 501 32.15 35.70 0.12
CA LYS A 501 31.93 35.04 1.40
C LYS A 501 31.55 36.05 2.48
N LEU A 502 30.33 35.99 2.99
CA LEU A 502 29.79 36.93 3.98
C LEU A 502 29.68 36.28 5.36
N ALA A 503 30.06 37.03 6.40
CA ALA A 503 29.94 36.60 7.79
C ALA A 503 28.50 36.74 8.32
N ARG A 504 27.74 37.68 7.76
CA ARG A 504 26.37 37.99 8.18
C ARG A 504 25.56 38.66 7.05
N PRO A 505 24.22 38.53 7.06
CA PRO A 505 23.36 39.07 6.01
C PRO A 505 23.35 40.60 5.88
N ASP A 506 23.79 41.35 6.89
CA ASP A 506 23.87 42.82 6.87
C ASP A 506 25.24 43.36 6.39
N GLN A 507 26.16 42.48 5.99
CA GLN A 507 27.48 42.86 5.50
C GLN A 507 27.39 43.53 4.11
N LYS A 508 28.04 44.68 3.96
CA LYS A 508 28.07 45.46 2.71
C LYS A 508 29.08 44.89 1.71
N VAL A 509 28.66 44.80 0.45
CA VAL A 509 29.46 44.43 -0.72
C VAL A 509 29.63 45.65 -1.62
N ASN A 510 30.86 45.94 -2.04
CA ASN A 510 31.19 47.06 -2.92
C ASN A 510 31.10 46.65 -4.40
N PHE A 511 30.47 47.49 -5.22
CA PHE A 511 30.34 47.36 -6.66
C PHE A 511 30.90 48.60 -7.35
N GLU A 512 31.62 48.40 -8.46
CA GLU A 512 32.30 49.44 -9.24
C GLU A 512 32.17 49.16 -10.75
N TRP A 513 32.09 50.24 -11.54
CA TRP A 513 31.96 50.16 -13.00
C TRP A 513 32.70 51.27 -13.73
N GLU A 514 32.92 51.10 -15.04
CA GLU A 514 33.48 52.14 -15.90
C GLU A 514 32.38 53.12 -16.33
N LYS A 515 32.65 54.42 -16.20
CA LYS A 515 31.72 55.49 -16.58
C LYS A 515 32.23 56.19 -17.84
N LYS A 516 31.31 56.46 -18.78
CA LYS A 516 31.63 57.09 -20.08
C LYS A 516 31.89 58.60 -19.95
N SER A 517 31.14 59.30 -19.10
CA SER A 517 31.36 60.72 -18.75
C SER A 517 31.05 61.00 -17.28
N VAL A 518 31.72 61.97 -16.67
CA VAL A 518 31.49 62.40 -15.27
C VAL A 518 30.07 62.95 -15.08
N GLU A 519 29.47 63.51 -16.12
CA GLU A 519 28.15 64.18 -16.08
C GLU A 519 26.95 63.24 -16.26
N ASP A 520 27.18 62.00 -16.72
CA ASP A 520 26.11 61.03 -16.97
C ASP A 520 25.52 60.47 -15.68
N LEU A 521 24.25 60.07 -15.69
CA LEU A 521 23.64 59.33 -14.58
C LEU A 521 23.73 57.83 -14.85
N SER A 522 24.11 57.06 -13.84
CA SER A 522 24.07 55.60 -13.87
C SER A 522 22.93 55.12 -12.98
N VAL A 523 22.13 54.17 -13.47
CA VAL A 523 21.21 53.38 -12.65
C VAL A 523 21.86 52.04 -12.39
N PHE A 524 22.11 51.74 -11.12
CA PHE A 524 22.64 50.45 -10.68
C PHE A 524 21.47 49.55 -10.28
N GLU A 525 21.44 48.35 -10.85
CA GLU A 525 20.40 47.37 -10.61
C GLU A 525 21.02 46.04 -10.16
N VAL A 526 20.40 45.39 -9.18
CA VAL A 526 20.69 44.01 -8.78
C VAL A 526 19.41 43.20 -8.87
N SER A 527 19.51 42.01 -9.42
CA SER A 527 18.41 41.08 -9.64
C SER A 527 18.81 39.66 -9.21
N LYS A 528 17.83 38.83 -8.87
CA LYS A 528 18.03 37.38 -8.73
C LYS A 528 18.02 36.65 -10.08
N GLU A 529 17.45 37.28 -11.10
CA GLU A 529 17.28 36.72 -12.45
C GLU A 529 18.14 37.50 -13.45
N GLN A 530 18.77 36.78 -14.38
CA GLN A 530 19.71 37.36 -15.35
C GLN A 530 19.05 38.34 -16.33
N ASP A 531 17.74 38.23 -16.54
CA ASP A 531 16.94 39.11 -17.40
C ASP A 531 16.47 40.40 -16.69
N PHE A 532 16.68 40.51 -15.38
CA PHE A 532 16.26 41.63 -14.53
C PHE A 532 14.73 41.82 -14.45
N ASN A 533 13.97 40.74 -14.59
CA ASN A 533 12.53 40.78 -14.29
C ASN A 533 12.23 40.94 -12.79
N ASN A 534 13.18 40.56 -11.92
CA ASN A 534 13.07 40.65 -10.47
C ASN A 534 14.20 41.46 -9.85
N ILE A 535 14.10 42.78 -9.98
CA ILE A 535 15.06 43.73 -9.40
C ILE A 535 14.86 43.80 -7.88
N ILE A 536 15.89 43.45 -7.13
CA ILE A 536 15.91 43.47 -5.66
C ILE A 536 16.57 44.72 -5.07
N HIS A 537 17.36 45.43 -5.88
CA HIS A 537 17.97 46.71 -5.52
C HIS A 537 18.10 47.57 -6.78
N GLU A 538 17.62 48.80 -6.73
CA GLU A 538 17.79 49.81 -7.78
C GLU A 538 18.25 51.12 -7.14
N GLU A 539 19.30 51.72 -7.67
CA GLU A 539 19.78 53.02 -7.19
C GLU A 539 20.32 53.89 -8.33
N LYS A 540 19.83 55.13 -8.41
CA LYS A 540 20.34 56.14 -9.35
C LYS A 540 21.48 56.90 -8.69
N THR A 541 22.63 56.97 -9.36
CA THR A 541 23.82 57.61 -8.81
C THR A 541 24.66 58.27 -9.89
N ASN A 542 25.38 59.33 -9.50
CA ASN A 542 26.40 59.97 -10.34
C ASN A 542 27.80 59.41 -10.06
N LYS A 543 27.96 58.57 -9.04
CA LYS A 543 29.21 57.89 -8.68
C LYS A 543 29.42 56.66 -9.55
N ASN A 544 30.64 56.15 -9.59
CA ASN A 544 31.00 54.89 -10.27
C ASN A 544 31.14 53.70 -9.30
N LYS A 545 30.64 53.85 -8.06
CA LYS A 545 30.67 52.82 -7.02
C LYS A 545 29.46 52.88 -6.08
N ILE A 546 29.06 51.73 -5.54
CA ILE A 546 27.92 51.57 -4.63
C ILE A 546 28.13 50.40 -3.67
N ASN A 547 27.53 50.47 -2.47
CA ASN A 547 27.55 49.39 -1.49
C ASN A 547 26.15 48.79 -1.34
N VAL A 548 26.04 47.46 -1.45
CA VAL A 548 24.78 46.72 -1.38
C VAL A 548 24.85 45.67 -0.27
N VAL A 549 23.72 45.36 0.35
CA VAL A 549 23.60 44.33 1.40
C VAL A 549 22.74 43.18 0.88
N PHE A 550 23.17 41.95 1.09
CA PHE A 550 22.49 40.74 0.63
C PHE A 550 21.88 39.97 1.81
N LYS A 551 20.54 40.01 1.91
CA LYS A 551 19.80 39.36 3.00
C LYS A 551 19.77 37.84 2.91
N GLU A 552 20.02 37.30 1.72
CA GLU A 552 19.96 35.87 1.43
C GLU A 552 21.24 35.43 0.70
N ILE A 553 21.59 34.15 0.83
CA ILE A 553 22.64 33.52 0.04
C ILE A 553 22.11 33.12 -1.32
N GLY A 554 22.99 33.01 -2.31
CA GLY A 554 22.61 32.57 -3.65
C GLY A 554 23.24 33.40 -4.76
N THR A 555 22.77 33.16 -5.97
CA THR A 555 23.27 33.81 -7.19
C THR A 555 22.49 35.08 -7.45
N TYR A 556 23.21 36.17 -7.71
CA TYR A 556 22.65 37.46 -8.08
C TYR A 556 23.32 37.97 -9.35
N TYR A 557 22.61 38.85 -10.04
CA TYR A 557 23.08 39.52 -11.25
C TYR A 557 23.01 41.02 -11.02
N TRP A 558 24.05 41.75 -11.39
CA TRP A 558 24.03 43.21 -11.32
C TRP A 558 24.40 43.81 -12.66
N ARG A 559 23.84 44.99 -12.96
CA ARG A 559 24.13 45.73 -14.19
C ARG A 559 24.05 47.23 -13.97
N ILE A 560 24.60 47.96 -14.94
CA ILE A 560 24.53 49.41 -15.02
C ILE A 560 23.74 49.83 -16.25
N LYS A 561 22.88 50.81 -16.06
CA LYS A 561 22.23 51.57 -17.12
C LYS A 561 22.78 52.99 -17.13
N ASN A 562 23.53 53.37 -18.15
CA ASN A 562 23.94 54.75 -18.35
C ASN A 562 22.83 55.51 -19.08
N GLN A 563 22.41 56.63 -18.51
CA GLN A 563 21.48 57.57 -19.11
C GLN A 563 22.27 58.80 -19.55
N GLU A 564 22.45 58.96 -20.86
CA GLU A 564 23.09 60.15 -21.44
C GLU A 564 22.16 61.36 -21.23
N LYS A 565 22.74 62.53 -20.97
CA LYS A 565 21.97 63.76 -20.68
C LYS A 565 21.51 64.48 -21.95
N THR A 566 22.19 64.25 -23.08
CA THR A 566 22.00 64.93 -24.37
C THR A 566 21.14 64.15 -25.35
N SER A 567 20.98 62.84 -25.13
CA SER A 567 20.18 61.92 -25.91
C SER A 567 19.24 61.20 -24.94
N ASN A 568 17.95 61.06 -25.24
CA ASN A 568 17.03 60.31 -24.37
C ASN A 568 17.27 58.77 -24.45
N THR A 569 18.47 58.35 -24.84
CA THR A 569 18.87 56.97 -25.07
C THR A 569 19.63 56.44 -23.86
N SER A 570 19.18 55.29 -23.37
CA SER A 570 19.83 54.60 -22.26
C SER A 570 20.54 53.34 -22.75
N HIS A 571 21.76 53.12 -22.29
CA HIS A 571 22.55 51.94 -22.65
C HIS A 571 22.81 51.08 -21.40
N TYR A 572 22.58 49.78 -21.51
CA TYR A 572 22.86 48.82 -20.45
C TYR A 572 24.24 48.17 -20.66
N ALA A 573 24.92 47.84 -19.56
CA ALA A 573 26.09 46.98 -19.55
C ALA A 573 25.69 45.49 -19.43
N GLU A 574 26.56 44.56 -19.83
CA GLU A 574 26.33 43.12 -19.68
C GLU A 574 26.16 42.77 -18.19
N PRO A 575 25.07 42.09 -17.80
CA PRO A 575 24.91 41.64 -16.42
C PRO A 575 26.07 40.79 -15.92
N ILE A 576 26.57 41.11 -14.73
CA ILE A 576 27.60 40.34 -14.05
C ILE A 576 26.96 39.47 -12.96
N ARG A 577 27.29 38.18 -12.95
CA ARG A 577 26.88 37.22 -11.93
C ARG A 577 27.80 37.31 -10.70
N VAL A 578 27.22 37.35 -9.51
CA VAL A 578 27.94 37.23 -8.23
C VAL A 578 27.26 36.17 -7.37
N ILE A 579 28.03 35.36 -6.66
CA ILE A 579 27.53 34.29 -5.80
C ILE A 579 27.79 34.68 -4.35
N ILE A 580 26.74 34.78 -3.55
CA ILE A 580 26.83 35.06 -2.12
C ILE A 580 26.85 33.73 -1.37
N GLU A 581 27.96 33.46 -0.69
CA GLU A 581 28.14 32.29 0.17
C GLU A 581 28.42 32.71 1.62
N PRO A 582 28.08 31.89 2.61
CA PRO A 582 28.49 32.14 3.98
C PRO A 582 29.98 31.80 4.18
N ILE A 583 30.65 32.45 5.13
CA ILE A 583 32.01 32.03 5.57
C ILE A 583 32.01 30.59 6.12
N ALA A 584 33.18 30.02 6.41
CA ALA A 584 33.25 28.71 7.05
C ALA A 584 32.43 28.66 8.36
N PRO A 585 31.74 27.55 8.67
CA PRO A 585 31.02 27.40 9.93
C PRO A 585 31.93 27.60 11.15
N PRO A 586 31.39 28.07 12.28
CA PRO A 586 32.18 28.30 13.48
C PRO A 586 32.77 27.00 14.04
N GLU A 587 34.06 27.03 14.38
CA GLU A 587 34.71 25.94 15.12
C GLU A 587 34.18 25.82 16.56
N LYS A 588 34.29 24.61 17.14
CA LYS A 588 33.78 24.29 18.47
C LYS A 588 34.28 25.26 19.56
N PRO A 589 33.45 25.62 20.56
CA PRO A 589 33.86 26.50 21.64
C PRO A 589 34.92 25.88 22.56
N ILE A 590 35.77 26.72 23.15
CA ILE A 590 36.79 26.32 24.13
C ILE A 590 36.38 26.93 25.47
N LEU A 591 36.08 26.08 26.46
CA LEU A 591 35.64 26.48 27.80
C LEU A 591 36.75 26.34 28.84
N PRO A 592 36.72 27.12 29.94
CA PRO A 592 37.60 26.85 31.09
C PRO A 592 37.29 25.46 31.66
N LYS A 593 38.29 24.72 32.14
CA LYS A 593 38.07 23.36 32.67
C LYS A 593 37.22 23.35 33.95
N PHE A 594 37.31 24.41 34.77
CA PHE A 594 36.62 24.55 36.05
C PHE A 594 36.21 26.00 36.32
N GLN A 595 35.03 26.21 36.91
CA GLN A 595 34.55 27.53 37.37
C GLN A 595 33.79 27.40 38.70
N GLU A 596 34.12 28.24 39.68
CA GLU A 596 33.39 28.34 40.96
C GLU A 596 32.36 29.47 40.89
N LEU A 597 31.12 29.19 41.26
CA LEU A 597 29.97 30.08 41.15
C LEU A 597 29.20 30.15 42.46
N LYS A 598 28.74 31.34 42.84
CA LYS A 598 27.99 31.57 44.08
C LYS A 598 26.53 31.90 43.82
N ILE A 599 25.63 31.33 44.61
CA ILE A 599 24.18 31.60 44.52
C ILE A 599 23.88 32.97 45.13
N GLN A 600 23.25 33.84 44.34
CA GLN A 600 22.93 35.22 44.71
C GLN A 600 21.41 35.43 44.72
N LYS A 601 20.92 36.38 45.53
CA LYS A 601 19.51 36.78 45.57
C LYS A 601 19.19 37.75 44.43
N LYS A 602 18.10 37.50 43.71
CA LYS A 602 17.63 38.36 42.62
C LYS A 602 17.07 39.66 43.20
N GLN A 603 17.58 40.81 42.75
CA GLN A 603 17.01 42.10 43.15
C GLN A 603 15.73 42.35 42.33
N THR A 604 14.58 42.42 43.00
CA THR A 604 13.29 42.67 42.36
C THR A 604 13.21 44.12 41.89
N SER A 605 13.11 44.31 40.57
CA SER A 605 12.83 45.62 39.97
C SER A 605 11.42 46.09 40.35
N TRP A 606 11.25 47.40 40.59
CA TRP A 606 9.98 48.00 41.03
C TRP A 606 8.77 47.66 40.13
N ILE A 607 9.03 47.33 38.86
CA ILE A 607 8.01 46.95 37.87
C ILE A 607 7.45 45.53 38.15
N GLU A 608 8.25 44.58 38.65
CA GLU A 608 7.77 43.23 39.00
C GLU A 608 6.91 43.23 40.29
N SER A 609 7.13 44.21 41.18
CA SER A 609 6.29 44.41 42.37
C SER A 609 4.87 44.88 42.05
N LEU A 610 4.66 45.59 40.93
CA LEU A 610 3.33 46.02 40.48
C LEU A 610 2.49 44.86 39.91
N PHE A 611 3.12 43.88 39.24
CA PHE A 611 2.40 42.75 38.64
C PHE A 611 2.02 41.65 39.65
N ASN A 612 2.71 41.53 40.78
CA ASN A 612 2.37 40.58 41.85
C ASN A 612 1.07 40.90 42.61
N ILE A 613 0.46 42.06 42.37
CA ILE A 613 -0.85 42.44 42.92
C ILE A 613 -2.00 41.70 42.21
N LEU A 614 -1.80 41.31 40.94
CA LEU A 614 -2.88 40.81 40.09
C LEU A 614 -2.88 39.28 39.89
N ILE A 615 -1.73 38.62 40.06
CA ILE A 615 -1.61 37.15 40.06
C ILE A 615 -0.53 36.79 41.10
N PRO A 616 -0.86 36.09 42.21
CA PRO A 616 0.16 35.61 43.13
C PRO A 616 1.04 34.61 42.41
N SER A 617 2.25 35.02 42.01
CA SER A 617 3.26 34.09 41.52
C SER A 617 3.71 33.23 42.70
N ALA A 618 3.07 32.08 42.89
CA ALA A 618 3.43 31.13 43.95
C ALA A 618 4.80 30.46 43.74
N TYR A 619 5.59 30.91 42.77
CA TYR A 619 6.96 30.48 42.50
C TYR A 619 7.80 31.68 42.06
N ALA A 620 8.13 32.57 43.00
CA ALA A 620 9.20 33.55 42.80
C ALA A 620 10.56 32.82 42.85
N ASN A 621 11.30 32.83 41.74
CA ASN A 621 12.69 32.34 41.70
C ASN A 621 13.60 33.39 42.33
N ASP A 622 13.69 33.38 43.67
CA ASP A 622 14.39 34.41 44.45
C ASP A 622 15.92 34.35 44.34
N TYR A 623 16.49 33.27 43.80
CA TYR A 623 17.95 33.06 43.73
C TYR A 623 18.40 32.67 42.33
N TYR A 624 19.63 33.03 41.96
CA TYR A 624 20.25 32.67 40.68
C TYR A 624 21.77 32.58 40.78
N THR A 625 22.40 31.93 39.80
CA THR A 625 23.85 32.02 39.56
C THR A 625 24.12 32.32 38.09
N ARG A 626 25.20 33.05 37.78
CA ARG A 626 25.54 33.45 36.41
C ARG A 626 26.76 32.70 35.90
N ILE A 627 26.54 31.83 34.91
CA ILE A 627 27.60 31.16 34.15
C ILE A 627 28.05 32.11 33.03
N LYS A 628 29.35 32.39 32.90
CA LYS A 628 29.91 33.32 31.89
C LYS A 628 30.99 32.66 31.04
N TRP A 629 31.07 33.01 29.76
CA TRP A 629 32.10 32.54 28.82
C TRP A 629 32.60 33.66 27.89
N PRO A 630 33.76 33.47 27.23
CA PRO A 630 34.29 34.44 26.28
C PRO A 630 33.37 34.62 25.07
N ALA A 631 33.10 35.87 24.68
CA ALA A 631 32.38 36.17 23.44
C ALA A 631 33.29 35.93 22.23
N LYS A 632 32.72 35.41 21.12
CA LYS A 632 33.41 35.18 19.85
C LYS A 632 32.77 36.02 18.75
N GLU A 633 33.59 36.60 17.88
CA GLU A 633 33.10 37.37 16.73
C GLU A 633 32.28 36.50 15.76
N ASN A 634 31.35 37.12 15.04
CA ASN A 634 30.46 36.47 14.07
C ASN A 634 29.54 35.37 14.64
N ILE A 635 29.30 35.39 15.96
CA ILE A 635 28.35 34.50 16.65
C ILE A 635 27.07 35.27 17.01
N LYS A 636 25.92 34.72 16.64
CA LYS A 636 24.58 35.24 16.91
C LYS A 636 24.05 34.80 18.28
N SER A 637 24.25 33.53 18.63
CA SER A 637 23.78 32.97 19.90
C SER A 637 24.56 31.70 20.30
N TYR A 638 24.29 31.16 21.49
CA TYR A 638 25.01 30.03 22.09
C TYR A 638 24.00 28.97 22.53
N LYS A 639 24.22 27.71 22.15
CA LYS A 639 23.45 26.56 22.65
C LYS A 639 24.17 25.99 23.87
N LEU A 640 23.53 26.03 25.03
CA LEU A 640 24.07 25.67 26.33
C LEU A 640 23.42 24.39 26.86
N GLU A 641 24.23 23.43 27.32
CA GLU A 641 23.79 22.21 27.99
C GLU A 641 24.51 22.05 29.35
N ILE A 642 23.74 21.78 30.42
CA ILE A 642 24.24 21.55 31.78
C ILE A 642 23.74 20.19 32.26
N TYR A 643 24.61 19.43 32.90
CA TYR A 643 24.47 18.05 33.32
C TYR A 643 24.79 17.87 34.80
N GLN A 644 24.17 16.88 35.42
CA GLN A 644 24.42 16.51 36.81
C GLN A 644 25.69 15.65 36.97
N ASP A 645 26.08 14.92 35.93
CA ASP A 645 27.16 13.93 35.97
C ASP A 645 28.21 14.16 34.88
N GLU A 646 29.41 13.66 35.14
CA GLU A 646 30.58 13.77 34.26
C GLU A 646 30.41 12.99 32.94
N THR A 647 29.52 12.00 32.90
CA THR A 647 29.26 11.19 31.70
C THR A 647 28.27 11.85 30.73
N ALA A 648 27.77 13.04 31.08
CA ALA A 648 26.75 13.78 30.34
C ALA A 648 25.46 12.97 30.09
N ALA A 649 25.10 12.07 31.01
CA ALA A 649 23.92 11.21 30.87
C ALA A 649 22.63 11.87 31.39
N ASN A 650 22.74 12.69 32.44
CA ASN A 650 21.61 13.36 33.10
C ASN A 650 21.65 14.86 32.80
N LEU A 651 21.00 15.24 31.70
CA LEU A 651 20.83 16.63 31.28
C LEU A 651 19.86 17.36 32.23
N LEU A 652 20.33 18.45 32.83
CA LEU A 652 19.53 19.34 33.69
C LEU A 652 18.93 20.50 32.90
N ILE A 653 19.72 21.13 32.03
CA ILE A 653 19.32 22.32 31.28
C ILE A 653 19.83 22.20 29.85
N ALA A 654 18.95 22.47 28.87
CA ALA A 654 19.32 22.78 27.50
C ALA A 654 18.61 24.07 27.06
N LYS A 655 19.38 25.10 26.70
CA LYS A 655 18.84 26.41 26.29
C LYS A 655 19.68 27.06 25.20
N THR A 656 19.07 27.96 24.43
CA THR A 656 19.77 28.86 23.51
C THR A 656 19.77 30.27 24.10
N VAL A 657 20.94 30.89 24.23
CA VAL A 657 21.12 32.23 24.80
C VAL A 657 21.81 33.16 23.81
N ALA A 658 21.36 34.41 23.69
CA ALA A 658 21.98 35.40 22.80
C ALA A 658 23.21 36.08 23.44
N THR A 659 23.29 36.05 24.77
CA THR A 659 24.35 36.68 25.55
C THR A 659 25.50 35.71 25.86
N PRO A 660 26.73 36.19 26.09
CA PRO A 660 27.88 35.37 26.47
C PRO A 660 27.83 34.93 27.97
N TYR A 661 26.62 34.79 28.49
CA TYR A 661 26.35 34.34 29.85
C TYR A 661 24.93 33.77 29.94
N PHE A 662 24.72 32.95 30.98
CA PHE A 662 23.43 32.38 31.33
C PHE A 662 23.17 32.52 32.83
N ASP A 663 22.01 33.09 33.17
CA ASP A 663 21.50 33.12 34.53
C ASP A 663 20.71 31.85 34.81
N TRP A 664 21.29 30.95 35.61
CA TRP A 664 20.63 29.76 36.11
C TRP A 664 19.85 30.11 37.38
N ASP A 665 18.54 30.22 37.25
CA ASP A 665 17.63 30.47 38.38
C ASP A 665 17.53 29.22 39.29
N ASN A 666 17.58 29.44 40.61
CA ASN A 666 17.52 28.44 41.68
C ASN A 666 18.38 27.17 41.42
N PRO A 667 19.68 27.32 41.18
CA PRO A 667 20.55 26.19 40.91
C PRO A 667 20.66 25.31 42.17
N PRO A 668 20.77 23.97 42.02
CA PRO A 668 21.13 23.10 43.14
C PRO A 668 22.61 23.34 43.54
N MET A 669 22.95 23.03 44.78
CA MET A 669 24.34 23.08 45.25
C MET A 669 25.11 21.84 44.81
N GLY A 670 26.40 22.02 44.57
CA GLY A 670 27.32 20.93 44.21
C GLY A 670 27.99 21.13 42.86
N THR A 671 28.53 20.04 42.34
CA THR A 671 29.32 20.02 41.10
C THR A 671 28.44 19.63 39.92
N PHE A 672 28.52 20.40 38.84
CA PHE A 672 27.81 20.17 37.58
C PHE A 672 28.76 20.25 36.40
N TYR A 673 28.35 19.68 35.28
CA TYR A 673 29.15 19.64 34.07
C TYR A 673 28.40 20.32 32.93
N TRP A 674 29.07 21.06 32.07
CA TRP A 674 28.40 21.85 31.05
C TRP A 674 29.22 21.94 29.78
N ARG A 675 28.52 22.16 28.66
CA ARG A 675 29.12 22.37 27.35
C ARG A 675 28.28 23.37 26.55
N MET A 676 28.89 23.96 25.53
CA MET A 676 28.15 24.84 24.62
C MET A 676 28.56 24.68 23.17
N ALA A 677 27.70 25.12 22.26
CA ALA A 677 27.98 25.28 20.84
C ALA A 677 27.67 26.72 20.39
N TYR A 678 28.39 27.22 19.39
CA TYR A 678 28.11 28.52 18.77
C TYR A 678 27.04 28.39 17.69
N ILE A 679 26.22 29.42 17.54
CA ILE A 679 25.29 29.62 16.43
C ILE A 679 25.68 30.92 15.72
N ASP A 680 26.06 30.85 14.44
CA ASP A 680 26.45 32.03 13.67
C ASP A 680 25.26 32.85 13.13
N PHE A 681 25.53 33.96 12.44
CA PHE A 681 24.48 34.83 11.85
C PHE A 681 23.74 34.21 10.66
N TRP A 682 24.19 33.04 10.18
CA TRP A 682 23.54 32.22 9.16
C TRP A 682 22.79 31.02 9.78
N ASP A 683 22.59 31.02 11.11
CA ASP A 683 21.89 29.99 11.88
C ASP A 683 22.53 28.59 11.83
N ARG A 684 23.84 28.51 11.53
CA ARG A 684 24.61 27.25 11.55
C ARG A 684 25.18 27.03 12.95
N THR A 685 25.09 25.79 13.43
CA THR A 685 25.55 25.40 14.77
C THR A 685 26.89 24.68 14.69
N SER A 686 27.84 25.05 15.55
CA SER A 686 29.12 24.33 15.69
C SER A 686 28.95 22.98 16.40
N GLU A 687 30.00 22.16 16.39
CA GLU A 687 30.16 21.10 17.38
C GLU A 687 30.17 21.68 18.81
N PHE A 688 29.77 20.88 19.79
CA PHE A 688 29.84 21.26 21.20
C PHE A 688 31.29 21.32 21.68
N SER A 689 31.52 22.17 22.68
CA SER A 689 32.76 22.20 23.45
C SER A 689 32.99 20.88 24.17
N ASP A 690 34.23 20.67 24.58
CA ASP A 690 34.54 19.65 25.58
C ASP A 690 33.82 19.99 26.90
N LEU A 691 33.54 18.96 27.71
CA LEU A 691 32.80 19.10 28.97
C LEU A 691 33.63 19.94 29.96
N SER A 692 33.03 21.00 30.49
CA SER A 692 33.58 21.86 31.54
C SER A 692 32.88 21.58 32.87
N THR A 693 33.54 21.88 33.99
CA THR A 693 33.00 21.67 35.34
C THR A 693 32.65 23.01 35.99
N ILE A 694 31.49 23.10 36.65
CA ILE A 694 31.13 24.21 37.54
C ILE A 694 30.84 23.70 38.95
N GLN A 695 31.31 24.41 39.95
CA GLN A 695 30.97 24.18 41.35
C GLN A 695 30.09 25.32 41.84
N ILE A 696 28.91 24.99 42.39
CA ILE A 696 27.92 25.96 42.85
C ILE A 696 27.80 25.89 44.36
N ASP A 697 28.14 27.00 45.02
CA ASP A 697 28.12 27.15 46.49
C ASP A 697 27.21 28.31 46.94
N ILE A 698 26.75 28.27 48.20
CA ILE A 698 25.97 29.38 48.78
C ILE A 698 26.85 30.60 49.05
N ASP A 699 26.34 31.79 48.75
CA ASP A 699 26.98 33.02 49.20
C ASP A 699 26.92 33.12 50.74
N SER A 700 28.01 33.59 51.35
CA SER A 700 28.12 33.87 52.79
C SER A 700 26.99 34.76 53.32
N ASN A 701 26.49 35.70 52.51
CA ASN A 701 25.44 36.64 52.92
C ASN A 701 24.04 36.01 53.06
N LEU A 702 23.86 34.77 52.57
CA LEU A 702 22.60 34.03 52.66
C LEU A 702 22.60 33.00 53.81
N LYS A 703 23.70 32.87 54.55
CA LYS A 703 23.78 31.97 55.72
C LYS A 703 23.08 32.60 56.93
N ILE A 704 22.25 31.81 57.63
CA ILE A 704 21.61 32.23 58.88
C ILE A 704 22.50 31.80 60.05
N SER A 705 22.99 32.75 60.85
CA SER A 705 23.84 32.47 62.02
C SER A 705 23.34 33.06 63.34
N ASN A 706 22.30 33.92 63.29
CA ASN A 706 21.85 34.65 64.48
C ASN A 706 20.73 33.88 65.19
N GLU A 707 20.79 33.83 66.52
CA GLU A 707 19.77 33.21 67.37
C GLU A 707 18.45 34.00 67.29
N ILE A 708 17.29 33.34 67.22
CA ILE A 708 15.98 34.02 67.11
C ILE A 708 15.52 34.54 68.49
N SER A 709 15.23 35.84 68.60
CA SER A 709 14.69 36.45 69.82
C SER A 709 13.18 36.21 69.97
N LEU A 710 12.74 35.65 71.10
CA LEU A 710 11.30 35.45 71.39
C LEU A 710 10.68 36.73 71.98
N LEU A 711 9.46 37.10 71.56
CA LEU A 711 8.77 38.31 72.02
C LEU A 711 7.62 37.97 72.99
N SER A 712 6.70 37.11 72.59
CA SER A 712 5.49 36.73 73.35
C SER A 712 5.20 35.23 73.23
N PRO A 713 4.65 34.55 74.24
CA PRO A 713 4.45 35.00 75.62
C PRO A 713 5.78 35.23 76.36
N ARG A 714 5.73 35.92 77.50
CA ARG A 714 6.92 36.13 78.35
C ARG A 714 7.36 34.80 78.97
N HIS A 715 8.62 34.72 79.36
CA HIS A 715 9.12 33.54 80.06
C HIS A 715 8.48 33.43 81.45
N LEU A 716 8.02 32.22 81.84
CA LEU A 716 7.34 31.92 83.10
C LEU A 716 6.00 32.65 83.28
N ASP A 717 5.30 32.91 82.18
CA ASP A 717 3.97 33.50 82.24
C ASP A 717 2.97 32.48 82.82
N GLU A 718 2.38 32.81 83.98
CA GLU A 718 1.53 31.90 84.77
C GLU A 718 0.06 31.91 84.34
N ASP A 719 -0.31 32.78 83.37
CA ASP A 719 -1.72 33.00 83.05
C ASP A 719 -1.99 33.29 81.56
N VAL A 720 -1.30 32.57 80.68
CA VAL A 720 -1.27 32.86 79.24
C VAL A 720 -2.66 32.79 78.58
N PHE A 721 -3.60 32.02 79.13
CA PHE A 721 -4.93 31.77 78.54
C PHE A 721 -6.13 32.22 79.41
N SER A 722 -5.96 32.95 80.52
CA SER A 722 -7.12 33.32 81.38
C SER A 722 -8.14 34.23 80.72
N LYS A 723 -7.68 35.18 79.90
CA LYS A 723 -8.54 36.21 79.32
C LYS A 723 -9.03 35.87 77.90
N ASN A 724 -8.30 35.03 77.16
CA ASN A 724 -8.60 34.68 75.78
C ASN A 724 -8.36 33.19 75.51
N LYS A 725 -9.28 32.56 74.76
CA LYS A 725 -9.11 31.17 74.29
C LYS A 725 -7.94 31.00 73.31
N LYS A 726 -7.34 32.09 72.82
CA LYS A 726 -6.22 32.10 71.86
C LYS A 726 -5.10 33.01 72.34
N VAL A 727 -3.87 32.60 72.10
CA VAL A 727 -2.64 33.29 72.51
C VAL A 727 -1.72 33.44 71.32
N GLN A 728 -1.17 34.64 71.14
CA GLN A 728 -0.19 34.89 70.10
C GLN A 728 1.24 34.62 70.59
N PHE A 729 1.86 33.62 69.98
CA PHE A 729 3.30 33.39 70.06
C PHE A 729 3.97 34.25 68.99
N ALA A 730 4.89 35.12 69.39
CA ALA A 730 5.56 36.06 68.50
C ALA A 730 7.07 36.11 68.78
N TRP A 731 7.85 36.34 67.73
CA TRP A 731 9.31 36.43 67.77
C TRP A 731 9.80 37.52 66.81
N GLU A 732 11.07 37.90 66.95
CA GLU A 732 11.74 38.84 66.07
C GLU A 732 11.91 38.24 64.67
N LYS A 733 11.48 38.98 63.65
CA LYS A 733 11.63 38.56 62.26
C LYS A 733 13.09 38.73 61.84
N GLN A 734 13.73 37.65 61.39
CA GLN A 734 15.06 37.74 60.80
C GLN A 734 15.01 37.70 59.27
N GLU A 735 15.95 38.39 58.63
CA GLU A 735 16.18 38.29 57.19
C GLU A 735 16.72 36.90 56.82
N ASN A 736 16.43 36.44 55.62
CA ASN A 736 16.85 35.14 55.05
C ASN A 736 16.19 33.88 55.65
N ILE A 737 15.27 34.00 56.62
CA ILE A 737 14.39 32.89 57.04
C ILE A 737 13.16 32.85 56.11
N THR A 738 12.91 31.68 55.52
CA THR A 738 11.80 31.43 54.59
C THR A 738 10.59 30.80 55.29
N GLU A 739 10.81 30.01 56.35
CA GLU A 739 9.78 29.36 57.17
C GLU A 739 10.24 29.24 58.62
N TYR A 740 9.31 29.33 59.57
CA TYR A 740 9.56 29.09 60.99
C TYR A 740 8.78 27.86 61.47
N GLU A 741 9.41 27.03 62.30
CA GLU A 741 8.81 25.89 63.00
C GLU A 741 8.78 26.18 64.50
N LEU A 742 7.58 26.40 65.04
CA LEU A 742 7.33 26.57 66.47
C LEU A 742 7.14 25.20 67.12
N LEU A 743 8.00 24.87 68.08
CA LEU A 743 8.07 23.57 68.74
C LEU A 743 7.61 23.72 70.20
N PHE A 744 6.76 22.81 70.66
CA PHE A 744 6.32 22.71 72.05
C PHE A 744 6.68 21.36 72.67
N SER A 745 7.13 21.39 73.93
CA SER A 745 7.52 20.22 74.72
C SER A 745 7.09 20.38 76.18
N ASP A 746 6.82 19.26 76.86
CA ASP A 746 6.59 19.19 78.31
C ASP A 746 7.90 18.99 79.09
N ASP A 747 9.02 18.80 78.38
CA ASP A 747 10.36 18.67 78.94
C ASP A 747 11.29 19.82 78.50
N LEU A 748 12.27 20.13 79.35
CA LEU A 748 13.21 21.24 79.16
C LEU A 748 14.13 21.03 77.94
N GLU A 749 14.45 19.78 77.63
CA GLU A 749 15.44 19.36 76.63
C GLU A 749 14.81 19.12 75.25
N PHE A 750 13.48 19.26 75.12
CA PHE A 750 12.71 18.98 73.91
C PHE A 750 12.93 17.55 73.40
N THR A 751 13.10 16.59 74.30
CA THR A 751 13.20 15.16 73.94
C THR A 751 11.88 14.62 73.40
N GLN A 752 10.75 15.14 73.87
CA GLN A 752 9.40 14.86 73.39
C GLN A 752 8.73 16.15 72.92
N ILE A 753 8.69 16.35 71.60
CA ILE A 753 7.94 17.44 70.99
C ILE A 753 6.52 16.95 70.75
N PHE A 754 5.55 17.48 71.49
CA PHE A 754 4.16 17.06 71.36
C PHE A 754 3.39 17.91 70.34
N LEU A 755 3.91 19.09 69.95
CA LEU A 755 3.30 19.95 68.94
C LEU A 755 4.37 20.74 68.16
N THR A 756 4.30 20.66 66.82
CA THR A 756 5.09 21.48 65.90
C THR A 756 4.14 22.24 64.98
N LEU A 757 4.30 23.57 64.90
CA LEU A 757 3.53 24.43 64.01
C LEU A 757 4.44 25.16 63.05
N LYS A 758 4.09 25.17 61.77
CA LYS A 758 4.87 25.87 60.73
C LYS A 758 4.19 27.18 60.36
N THR A 759 4.98 28.23 60.15
CA THR A 759 4.48 29.51 59.62
C THR A 759 5.55 30.28 58.87
N LYS A 760 5.16 31.10 57.89
CA LYS A 760 6.05 32.05 57.20
C LYS A 760 6.06 33.43 57.86
N THR A 761 5.16 33.68 58.80
CA THR A 761 5.07 34.93 59.57
C THR A 761 5.86 34.82 60.87
N ASN A 762 6.19 35.94 61.49
CA ASN A 762 6.92 35.97 62.77
C ASN A 762 6.02 35.84 64.01
N SER A 763 4.81 35.33 63.82
CA SER A 763 3.88 35.02 64.90
C SER A 763 2.86 33.97 64.50
N ILE A 764 2.30 33.26 65.48
CA ILE A 764 1.23 32.28 65.31
C ILE A 764 0.29 32.30 66.51
N ASN A 765 -1.01 32.16 66.26
CA ASN A 765 -2.02 32.09 67.30
C ASN A 765 -2.31 30.64 67.67
N LEU A 766 -2.20 30.30 68.94
CA LEU A 766 -2.48 28.97 69.48
C LEU A 766 -3.75 29.01 70.34
N GLU A 767 -4.63 28.03 70.18
CA GLU A 767 -5.84 27.90 70.99
C GLU A 767 -5.62 27.02 72.22
N HIS A 768 -6.23 27.38 73.35
CA HIS A 768 -6.13 26.66 74.63
C HIS A 768 -6.40 25.15 74.49
N ALA A 769 -7.38 24.76 73.65
CA ALA A 769 -7.81 23.36 73.49
C ALA A 769 -6.72 22.42 72.95
N GLN A 770 -5.62 22.96 72.39
CA GLN A 770 -4.51 22.17 71.85
C GLN A 770 -3.46 21.80 72.93
N LEU A 771 -3.58 22.33 74.16
CA LEU A 771 -2.66 22.09 75.26
C LEU A 771 -3.38 21.49 76.48
N LYS A 772 -2.72 20.57 77.18
CA LYS A 772 -3.23 19.97 78.43
C LYS A 772 -2.86 20.83 79.64
N LYS A 773 -3.40 20.58 80.83
CA LYS A 773 -2.95 21.28 82.06
C LYS A 773 -1.49 20.94 82.37
N GLY A 774 -0.68 21.91 82.75
CA GLY A 774 0.74 21.67 83.07
C GLY A 774 1.65 22.86 82.78
N GLN A 775 2.96 22.66 82.98
CA GLN A 775 4.01 23.57 82.55
C GLN A 775 4.53 23.12 81.19
N PHE A 776 4.71 24.05 80.26
CA PHE A 776 5.20 23.77 78.90
C PHE A 776 6.39 24.62 78.55
N PHE A 777 7.22 24.09 77.66
CA PHE A 777 8.35 24.76 77.03
C PHE A 777 8.08 24.92 75.54
N TRP A 778 8.52 26.04 74.98
CA TRP A 778 8.45 26.31 73.55
C TRP A 778 9.71 26.98 73.04
N LYS A 779 10.09 26.68 71.81
CA LYS A 779 11.19 27.34 71.08
C LYS A 779 10.83 27.40 69.61
N ILE A 780 11.56 28.20 68.84
CA ILE A 780 11.33 28.31 67.41
C ILE A 780 12.58 28.06 66.59
N THR A 781 12.41 27.31 65.51
CA THR A 781 13.45 27.03 64.52
C THR A 781 13.15 27.82 63.25
N GLY A 782 14.09 28.64 62.80
CA GLY A 782 14.03 29.29 61.50
C GLY A 782 14.70 28.43 60.45
N LEU A 783 14.01 28.19 59.34
CA LEU A 783 14.53 27.51 58.14
C LEU A 783 14.81 28.55 57.05
N GLY A 784 16.02 28.54 56.53
CA GLY A 784 16.46 29.36 55.41
C GLY A 784 16.59 28.59 54.11
N PRO A 785 16.97 29.29 53.03
CA PRO A 785 17.20 28.65 51.74
C PRO A 785 18.34 27.62 51.83
N TYR A 786 18.25 26.58 51.01
CA TYR A 786 19.28 25.53 50.87
C TYR A 786 19.69 24.85 52.20
N ASN A 787 18.70 24.48 53.01
CA ASN A 787 18.85 23.70 54.24
C ASN A 787 19.66 24.38 55.36
N THR A 788 19.74 25.71 55.35
CA THR A 788 20.26 26.51 56.47
C THR A 788 19.18 26.62 57.56
N ASN A 789 19.57 26.58 58.84
CA ASN A 789 18.62 26.75 59.94
C ASN A 789 19.25 27.45 61.16
N THR A 790 18.40 28.00 62.02
CA THR A 790 18.77 28.57 63.33
C THR A 790 17.64 28.26 64.34
N SER A 791 17.90 28.37 65.63
CA SER A 791 16.87 28.14 66.67
C SER A 791 16.91 29.23 67.75
N SER A 792 15.80 29.49 68.42
CA SER A 792 15.73 30.37 69.58
C SER A 792 16.12 29.66 70.88
N LYS A 793 16.36 30.45 71.93
CA LYS A 793 16.23 29.98 73.32
C LYS A 793 14.83 29.44 73.57
N ARG A 794 14.73 28.51 74.51
CA ARG A 794 13.44 28.01 75.02
C ARG A 794 12.81 29.00 75.99
N ARG A 795 11.48 29.13 75.95
CA ARG A 795 10.67 29.79 76.98
C ARG A 795 9.66 28.82 77.56
N SER A 796 9.11 29.13 78.74
CA SER A 796 8.09 28.30 79.38
C SER A 796 6.90 29.13 79.83
N PHE A 797 5.76 28.47 79.99
CA PHE A 797 4.52 29.03 80.54
C PHE A 797 3.70 27.94 81.23
N ARG A 798 2.69 28.33 82.04
CA ARG A 798 1.84 27.39 82.79
C ARG A 798 0.35 27.55 82.43
N LEU A 799 -0.38 26.43 82.38
CA LEU A 799 -1.81 26.39 82.06
C LEU A 799 -2.65 25.92 83.26
N LEU A 800 -3.59 26.75 83.73
CA LEU A 800 -4.53 26.46 84.82
C LEU A 800 -5.90 26.00 84.29
N ALA A 801 -6.64 25.20 85.08
CA ALA A 801 -7.78 24.40 84.59
C ALA A 801 -9.07 25.21 84.27
N PRO A 802 -9.71 24.99 83.10
CA PRO A 802 -11.10 25.40 82.83
C PRO A 802 -12.13 24.30 83.19
N SER A 803 -13.33 24.70 83.64
CA SER A 803 -14.45 23.84 84.10
C SER A 803 -15.12 22.99 83.00
N PRO A 804 -15.72 21.80 83.28
CA PRO A 804 -15.94 20.76 82.25
C PRO A 804 -17.40 20.61 81.77
N VAL A 805 -17.61 20.34 80.45
CA VAL A 805 -18.78 19.59 79.89
C VAL A 805 -18.42 18.82 78.58
N VAL A 806 -18.38 17.48 78.70
CA VAL A 806 -18.94 16.34 77.89
C VAL A 806 -19.03 16.31 76.33
N VAL A 807 -18.26 15.35 75.73
CA VAL A 807 -18.51 14.22 74.74
C VAL A 807 -19.21 14.50 73.37
N THR A 808 -18.74 14.04 72.18
CA THR A 808 -18.86 12.68 71.57
C THR A 808 -17.90 12.39 70.36
N ASN A 809 -17.62 11.09 70.14
CA ASN A 809 -16.64 10.43 69.27
C ASN A 809 -16.87 10.45 67.73
N LEU A 810 -15.79 10.21 66.95
CA LEU A 810 -15.71 9.29 65.78
C LEU A 810 -14.22 9.04 65.39
N LYS A 811 -13.84 7.78 65.11
CA LYS A 811 -12.50 7.36 64.61
C LYS A 811 -12.59 6.91 63.15
N THR A 812 -11.58 7.23 62.34
CA THR A 812 -11.38 6.75 60.96
C THR A 812 -10.03 6.06 60.78
N SER A 813 -10.02 5.01 59.95
CA SER A 813 -8.87 4.18 59.54
C SER A 813 -8.44 4.53 58.10
N LYS A 814 -7.14 4.43 57.79
CA LYS A 814 -6.49 4.75 56.51
C LYS A 814 -6.33 3.51 55.61
N THR A 815 -6.45 3.72 54.30
CA THR A 815 -6.27 2.72 53.22
C THR A 815 -5.01 3.01 52.38
N THR A 816 -4.27 1.98 52.00
CA THR A 816 -3.11 1.99 51.08
C THR A 816 -3.44 1.27 49.76
N THR A 817 -2.93 1.77 48.63
CA THR A 817 -3.07 1.25 47.25
C THR A 817 -1.94 0.26 46.87
N PRO A 818 -2.17 -0.76 46.02
CA PRO A 818 -1.17 -1.81 45.72
C PRO A 818 -0.55 -1.74 44.29
N SER A 819 0.61 -2.40 44.06
CA SER A 819 1.41 -2.39 42.82
C SER A 819 1.79 -3.81 42.33
N PHE A 820 1.61 -4.13 41.03
CA PHE A 820 1.73 -5.47 40.40
C PHE A 820 3.20 -5.94 40.11
N LYS A 821 3.51 -7.24 40.33
CA LYS A 821 4.72 -7.99 39.89
C LYS A 821 4.81 -8.34 38.37
N THR A 822 5.84 -7.90 37.64
CA THR A 822 6.03 -8.22 36.20
C THR A 822 6.03 -9.73 35.86
N LEU A 823 5.18 -10.17 34.92
CA LEU A 823 5.14 -11.56 34.41
C LEU A 823 6.45 -11.96 33.68
N GLY A 824 6.95 -13.17 33.95
CA GLY A 824 8.15 -13.78 33.34
C GLY A 824 7.93 -14.37 31.94
N SER A 825 8.72 -15.38 31.56
CA SER A 825 8.52 -16.11 30.30
C SER A 825 7.33 -17.06 30.43
N TYR A 826 6.58 -17.29 29.35
CA TYR A 826 5.38 -18.11 29.42
C TYR A 826 5.05 -18.80 28.10
N LEU A 827 4.29 -19.90 28.20
CA LEU A 827 3.77 -20.67 27.08
C LEU A 827 2.29 -20.95 27.32
N ILE A 828 1.46 -20.76 26.30
CA ILE A 828 0.03 -21.01 26.30
C ILE A 828 -0.28 -21.94 25.13
N ALA A 829 -1.09 -22.96 25.38
CA ALA A 829 -1.67 -23.80 24.35
C ALA A 829 -3.17 -23.90 24.57
N GLY A 830 -3.92 -24.03 23.49
CA GLY A 830 -5.37 -23.97 23.60
C GLY A 830 -6.12 -24.27 22.34
N TYR A 831 -7.42 -24.09 22.47
CA TYR A 831 -8.43 -24.35 21.45
C TYR A 831 -8.90 -23.02 20.85
N ALA A 832 -9.08 -22.98 19.53
CA ALA A 832 -9.29 -21.72 18.81
C ALA A 832 -10.37 -21.81 17.71
N PRO A 833 -11.63 -22.15 18.06
CA PRO A 833 -12.71 -22.28 17.08
C PRO A 833 -12.84 -21.00 16.27
N SER A 834 -13.03 -21.14 14.96
CA SER A 834 -13.02 -20.03 14.03
C SER A 834 -14.23 -20.02 13.11
N LYS A 835 -14.68 -18.80 12.78
CA LYS A 835 -15.55 -18.53 11.65
C LYS A 835 -14.68 -18.00 10.52
N ASP A 836 -14.74 -18.67 9.39
CA ASP A 836 -13.86 -18.44 8.25
C ASP A 836 -14.69 -17.88 7.08
N HIS A 837 -14.12 -16.93 6.34
CA HIS A 837 -14.72 -16.32 5.16
C HIS A 837 -13.68 -16.34 4.03
N TYR A 838 -14.02 -16.97 2.92
CA TYR A 838 -13.20 -17.08 1.74
C TYR A 838 -13.80 -16.20 0.63
N GLU A 839 -12.99 -15.32 0.07
CA GLU A 839 -13.34 -14.45 -1.05
C GLU A 839 -12.45 -14.85 -2.24
N ILE A 840 -13.04 -15.37 -3.31
CA ILE A 840 -12.31 -15.76 -4.52
C ILE A 840 -12.66 -14.74 -5.60
N LYS A 841 -11.66 -14.02 -6.10
CA LYS A 841 -11.81 -13.04 -7.19
C LYS A 841 -11.21 -13.59 -8.48
N SER A 842 -12.07 -13.81 -9.46
CA SER A 842 -11.71 -14.10 -10.85
C SER A 842 -12.04 -12.89 -11.74
N THR A 843 -11.51 -12.87 -12.96
CA THR A 843 -11.79 -11.84 -13.99
C THR A 843 -13.28 -11.72 -14.34
N SER A 844 -14.08 -12.76 -14.07
CA SER A 844 -15.51 -12.83 -14.42
C SER A 844 -16.47 -12.97 -13.23
N LEU A 845 -16.01 -13.32 -12.02
CA LEU A 845 -16.88 -13.55 -10.87
C LEU A 845 -16.16 -13.36 -9.52
N THR A 846 -16.89 -12.84 -8.53
CA THR A 846 -16.49 -12.88 -7.11
C THR A 846 -17.39 -13.87 -6.37
N SER A 847 -16.80 -14.85 -5.68
CA SER A 847 -17.56 -15.82 -4.88
C SER A 847 -17.12 -15.81 -3.42
N ASN A 848 -18.10 -15.82 -2.51
CA ASN A 848 -17.87 -15.83 -1.07
C ASN A 848 -18.33 -17.15 -0.47
N ILE A 849 -17.50 -17.74 0.38
CA ILE A 849 -17.81 -18.97 1.11
C ILE A 849 -17.57 -18.72 2.59
N ASP A 850 -18.60 -18.92 3.41
CA ASP A 850 -18.49 -18.94 4.86
C ASP A 850 -18.33 -20.38 5.35
N ASP A 851 -17.40 -20.61 6.27
CA ASP A 851 -17.19 -21.89 6.94
C ASP A 851 -16.99 -21.69 8.45
N SER A 852 -17.11 -22.77 9.22
CA SER A 852 -16.87 -22.77 10.66
C SER A 852 -15.99 -23.96 11.03
N THR A 853 -14.76 -23.67 11.47
CA THR A 853 -13.81 -24.71 11.85
C THR A 853 -13.80 -24.88 13.36
N ILE A 854 -14.24 -26.06 13.79
CA ILE A 854 -14.19 -26.49 15.18
C ILE A 854 -12.83 -27.13 15.48
N MET A 855 -12.19 -27.87 14.56
CA MET A 855 -10.92 -28.55 14.88
C MET A 855 -9.69 -27.65 14.65
N SER A 856 -9.52 -26.67 15.53
CA SER A 856 -8.46 -25.68 15.48
C SER A 856 -7.78 -25.49 16.84
N PHE A 857 -6.45 -25.45 16.81
CA PHE A 857 -5.58 -25.37 17.97
C PHE A 857 -4.55 -24.27 17.79
N PHE A 858 -4.13 -23.68 18.91
CA PHE A 858 -3.08 -22.67 18.89
C PHE A 858 -2.06 -22.92 20.00
N SER A 859 -0.85 -22.42 19.76
CA SER A 859 0.16 -22.26 20.79
C SER A 859 0.82 -20.90 20.66
N LYS A 860 0.97 -20.19 21.78
CA LYS A 860 1.62 -18.89 21.87
C LYS A 860 2.65 -18.94 22.99
N GLY A 861 3.85 -18.44 22.74
CA GLY A 861 4.87 -18.37 23.78
C GLY A 861 5.71 -17.10 23.70
N VAL A 862 6.20 -16.68 24.86
CA VAL A 862 7.08 -15.54 25.06
C VAL A 862 8.27 -15.98 25.90
N PHE A 863 9.45 -15.91 25.30
CA PHE A 863 10.72 -16.15 25.98
C PHE A 863 11.41 -14.80 26.19
N LYS A 864 11.41 -14.31 27.42
CA LYS A 864 12.01 -13.02 27.79
C LYS A 864 13.50 -13.21 28.05
N PHE A 865 14.34 -12.57 27.24
CA PHE A 865 15.79 -12.59 27.46
C PHE A 865 16.22 -11.55 28.49
N ASN A 866 15.66 -10.34 28.38
CA ASN A 866 15.88 -9.24 29.32
C ASN A 866 14.69 -8.25 29.25
N ASN A 867 14.80 -7.09 29.90
CA ASN A 867 13.73 -6.08 29.87
C ASN A 867 13.53 -5.40 28.51
N LYS A 868 14.48 -5.52 27.59
CA LYS A 868 14.45 -4.93 26.25
C LYS A 868 14.14 -5.91 25.12
N PHE A 869 14.46 -7.21 25.27
CA PHE A 869 14.33 -8.21 24.20
C PHE A 869 13.56 -9.45 24.64
N LYS A 870 12.68 -9.94 23.76
CA LYS A 870 11.95 -11.20 23.92
C LYS A 870 11.73 -11.88 22.56
N LEU A 871 11.73 -13.21 22.55
CA LEU A 871 11.30 -14.02 21.41
C LEU A 871 9.83 -14.38 21.60
N ASN A 872 8.99 -14.10 20.62
CA ASN A 872 7.61 -14.58 20.59
C ASN A 872 7.46 -15.62 19.48
N TYR A 873 6.55 -16.55 19.68
CA TYR A 873 6.02 -17.35 18.58
C TYR A 873 4.49 -17.45 18.70
N SER A 874 3.85 -17.59 17.55
CA SER A 874 2.45 -17.99 17.48
C SER A 874 2.31 -19.08 16.44
N LEU A 875 1.76 -20.21 16.87
CA LEU A 875 1.46 -21.36 16.05
C LEU A 875 -0.05 -21.50 16.01
N PHE A 876 -0.58 -21.71 14.81
CA PHE A 876 -1.98 -22.02 14.59
C PHE A 876 -2.09 -23.24 13.69
N PHE A 877 -2.92 -24.19 14.07
CA PHE A 877 -3.16 -25.41 13.30
C PHE A 877 -4.66 -25.63 13.22
N LYS A 878 -5.18 -25.78 12.02
CA LYS A 878 -6.57 -26.17 11.82
C LYS A 878 -6.70 -27.29 10.79
N LYS A 879 -7.70 -28.13 10.99
CA LYS A 879 -8.00 -29.26 10.12
C LYS A 879 -9.51 -29.33 9.94
N GLY A 880 -9.95 -29.70 8.73
CA GLY A 880 -11.36 -29.96 8.46
C GLY A 880 -11.55 -30.98 7.35
N LYS A 881 -12.80 -31.16 6.92
CA LYS A 881 -13.17 -32.01 5.80
C LYS A 881 -13.74 -31.15 4.67
N VAL A 882 -13.36 -31.45 3.43
CA VAL A 882 -14.05 -30.97 2.22
C VAL A 882 -14.84 -32.16 1.65
N TYR A 883 -15.92 -31.89 0.92
CA TYR A 883 -16.75 -32.87 0.17
C TYR A 883 -16.15 -34.29 0.04
N GLY A 884 -16.79 -35.28 0.66
CA GLY A 884 -16.34 -36.67 0.71
C GLY A 884 -15.38 -36.98 1.87
N ASP A 885 -14.41 -37.87 1.64
CA ASP A 885 -13.42 -38.33 2.63
C ASP A 885 -12.10 -37.52 2.63
N GLN A 886 -12.08 -36.37 1.95
CA GLN A 886 -10.87 -35.53 1.87
C GLN A 886 -10.73 -34.63 3.10
N ASN A 887 -9.60 -34.75 3.80
CA ASN A 887 -9.26 -33.87 4.92
C ASN A 887 -8.35 -32.74 4.43
N TRP A 888 -8.63 -31.50 4.82
CA TRP A 888 -7.77 -30.36 4.56
C TRP A 888 -7.07 -29.92 5.85
N GLN A 889 -5.89 -29.32 5.73
CA GLN A 889 -5.17 -28.73 6.87
C GLN A 889 -4.55 -27.39 6.52
N ILE A 890 -4.51 -26.51 7.52
CA ILE A 890 -3.80 -25.23 7.49
C ILE A 890 -2.91 -25.15 8.72
N PHE A 891 -1.67 -24.74 8.51
CA PHE A 891 -0.67 -24.57 9.54
C PHE A 891 0.02 -23.22 9.38
N ASP A 892 0.05 -22.44 10.45
CA ASP A 892 0.72 -21.15 10.52
C ASP A 892 1.74 -21.13 11.65
N LEU A 893 2.94 -20.64 11.36
CA LEU A 893 4.00 -20.41 12.33
C LEU A 893 4.57 -19.00 12.16
N LEU A 894 4.47 -18.20 13.21
CA LEU A 894 4.74 -16.75 13.22
C LEU A 894 5.73 -16.36 14.33
N PRO A 895 7.02 -16.75 14.24
CA PRO A 895 8.07 -16.30 15.15
C PRO A 895 8.43 -14.83 14.93
N SER A 896 8.68 -14.10 16.01
CA SER A 896 9.21 -12.72 15.98
C SER A 896 10.18 -12.45 17.13
N LEU A 897 11.21 -11.66 16.84
CA LEU A 897 12.09 -11.08 17.85
C LEU A 897 11.62 -9.65 18.14
N ASP A 898 11.15 -9.40 19.36
CA ASP A 898 10.58 -8.11 19.75
C ASP A 898 11.54 -7.31 20.65
N TYR A 899 11.58 -6.00 20.40
CA TYR A 899 12.29 -4.99 21.17
C TYR A 899 11.31 -4.05 21.91
N SER A 900 11.63 -3.67 23.14
CA SER A 900 10.81 -2.76 23.97
C SER A 900 11.12 -1.29 23.73
N LEU A 901 10.09 -0.53 23.38
CA LEU A 901 10.02 0.93 23.36
C LEU A 901 9.05 1.38 24.46
N HIS A 902 9.52 1.42 25.71
CA HIS A 902 8.68 1.70 26.90
C HIS A 902 7.50 0.72 27.02
N SER A 903 6.27 1.20 26.80
CA SER A 903 5.03 0.42 26.88
C SER A 903 4.70 -0.34 25.59
N LEU A 904 5.42 -0.11 24.49
CA LEU A 904 5.19 -0.76 23.20
C LEU A 904 6.32 -1.75 22.88
N TRP A 905 5.98 -2.89 22.28
CA TRP A 905 6.93 -3.84 21.74
C TRP A 905 6.83 -3.88 20.22
N VAL A 906 7.97 -3.79 19.54
CA VAL A 906 8.06 -3.84 18.08
C VAL A 906 9.00 -4.98 17.72
N GLY A 907 8.58 -5.87 16.82
CA GLY A 907 9.37 -7.02 16.44
C GLY A 907 9.40 -7.31 14.96
N VAL A 908 10.47 -7.97 14.54
CA VAL A 908 10.67 -8.47 13.18
C VAL A 908 10.75 -10.00 13.22
N GLY A 909 10.23 -10.64 12.19
CA GLY A 909 10.06 -12.09 12.18
C GLY A 909 9.83 -12.65 10.79
N VAL A 910 9.41 -13.91 10.77
CA VAL A 910 9.09 -14.64 9.54
C VAL A 910 7.72 -15.29 9.71
N SER A 911 6.96 -15.32 8.63
CA SER A 911 5.65 -15.94 8.53
C SER A 911 5.77 -17.18 7.65
N LEU A 912 5.42 -18.34 8.20
CA LEU A 912 5.35 -19.62 7.48
C LEU A 912 3.89 -20.07 7.47
N ASN A 913 3.27 -20.13 6.30
CA ASN A 913 1.89 -20.58 6.13
C ASN A 913 1.90 -21.80 5.22
N GLN A 914 1.30 -22.90 5.66
CA GLN A 914 1.19 -24.13 4.88
C GLN A 914 -0.29 -24.50 4.74
N THR A 915 -0.69 -24.84 3.52
CA THR A 915 -2.06 -25.22 3.20
C THR A 915 -2.07 -26.45 2.30
N GLY A 916 -3.03 -27.36 2.49
CA GLY A 916 -3.08 -28.56 1.65
C GLY A 916 -4.15 -29.56 2.06
N VAL A 917 -4.15 -30.69 1.36
CA VAL A 917 -5.15 -31.76 1.49
C VAL A 917 -4.49 -33.13 1.65
N TYR A 918 -5.16 -34.01 2.37
CA TYR A 918 -4.90 -35.45 2.38
C TYR A 918 -5.82 -36.09 1.34
N PRO A 919 -5.30 -36.51 0.18
CA PRO A 919 -6.10 -37.19 -0.83
C PRO A 919 -6.54 -38.56 -0.31
N TYR A 920 -7.77 -38.93 -0.64
CA TYR A 920 -8.23 -40.30 -0.48
C TYR A 920 -7.44 -41.21 -1.44
N THR A 921 -6.72 -42.18 -0.90
CA THR A 921 -6.03 -43.21 -1.69
C THR A 921 -6.85 -44.50 -1.60
N PRO A 922 -7.37 -45.03 -2.71
CA PRO A 922 -8.01 -46.34 -2.72
C PRO A 922 -6.95 -47.42 -2.41
N GLY A 923 -7.16 -48.20 -1.34
CA GLY A 923 -6.24 -49.27 -0.90
C GLY A 923 -5.48 -48.96 0.40
N ASN A 924 -4.86 -49.98 1.01
CA ASN A 924 -4.18 -49.92 2.33
C ASN A 924 -2.92 -49.00 2.40
N SER A 925 -2.74 -48.07 1.47
CA SER A 925 -1.64 -47.09 1.48
C SER A 925 -1.97 -45.91 2.38
N LYS A 926 -0.99 -45.46 3.20
CA LYS A 926 -1.17 -44.28 4.05
C LYS A 926 -1.40 -43.02 3.17
N PRO A 927 -2.41 -42.18 3.45
CA PRO A 927 -2.64 -40.95 2.70
C PRO A 927 -1.45 -40.00 2.86
N THR A 928 -0.82 -39.59 1.75
CA THR A 928 0.31 -38.67 1.73
C THR A 928 -0.18 -37.23 1.65
N TYR A 929 0.34 -36.34 2.49
CA TYR A 929 -0.04 -34.93 2.48
C TYR A 929 0.44 -34.24 1.20
N VAL A 930 -0.46 -33.49 0.55
CA VAL A 930 -0.14 -32.68 -0.64
C VAL A 930 -0.54 -31.23 -0.34
N GLY A 931 0.42 -30.33 -0.30
CA GLY A 931 0.17 -28.93 0.04
C GLY A 931 1.26 -27.97 -0.39
N LYS A 932 0.93 -26.67 -0.35
CA LYS A 932 1.81 -25.54 -0.66
C LYS A 932 2.26 -24.84 0.61
N THR A 933 3.49 -24.35 0.60
CA THR A 933 4.12 -23.63 1.71
C THR A 933 4.53 -22.23 1.24
N TYR A 934 4.20 -21.23 2.05
CA TYR A 934 4.45 -19.82 1.78
C TYR A 934 5.31 -19.24 2.90
N LEU A 935 6.30 -18.43 2.51
CA LEU A 935 7.23 -17.77 3.41
C LEU A 935 7.20 -16.26 3.16
N SER A 936 7.05 -15.45 4.21
CA SER A 936 7.06 -13.99 4.11
C SER A 936 7.72 -13.31 5.31
N PRO A 937 8.44 -12.19 5.13
CA PRO A 937 8.88 -11.35 6.24
C PRO A 937 7.69 -10.78 7.02
N LEU A 938 7.85 -10.66 8.34
CA LEU A 938 6.80 -10.31 9.29
C LEU A 938 7.23 -9.13 10.18
N ILE A 939 6.36 -8.15 10.36
CA ILE A 939 6.50 -7.09 11.37
C ILE A 939 5.41 -7.28 12.42
N THR A 940 5.74 -7.05 13.68
CA THR A 940 4.86 -7.23 14.83
C THR A 940 4.85 -5.99 15.73
N LEU A 941 3.68 -5.63 16.23
CA LEU A 941 3.45 -4.57 17.19
C LEU A 941 2.63 -5.12 18.35
N LYS A 942 3.06 -4.90 19.59
CA LYS A 942 2.44 -5.51 20.76
C LYS A 942 2.38 -4.56 21.95
N TYR A 943 1.18 -4.35 22.48
CA TYR A 943 0.90 -3.42 23.56
C TYR A 943 0.24 -4.15 24.75
N PRO A 944 1.00 -4.43 25.82
CA PRO A 944 0.46 -5.00 27.06
C PRO A 944 -0.10 -3.92 28.01
N MET A 945 -1.34 -4.10 28.47
CA MET A 945 -1.99 -3.30 29.52
C MET A 945 -2.23 -4.13 30.78
N VAL A 946 -1.92 -3.56 31.94
CA VAL A 946 -2.18 -4.17 33.25
C VAL A 946 -3.50 -3.61 33.79
N LEU A 947 -4.46 -4.50 34.09
CA LEU A 947 -5.81 -4.09 34.52
C LEU A 947 -5.99 -4.20 36.04
N THR A 948 -5.50 -5.28 36.65
CA THR A 948 -5.50 -5.52 38.10
C THR A 948 -4.27 -6.33 38.46
N GLU A 949 -3.97 -6.60 39.74
CA GLU A 949 -2.81 -7.42 40.21
C GLU A 949 -2.67 -8.84 39.67
N ASN A 950 -3.69 -9.38 38.99
CA ASN A 950 -3.65 -10.71 38.38
C ASN A 950 -4.13 -10.73 36.91
N LEU A 951 -4.47 -9.58 36.32
CA LEU A 951 -5.12 -9.51 35.01
C LEU A 951 -4.38 -8.59 34.03
N LYS A 952 -4.09 -9.09 32.84
CA LYS A 952 -3.36 -8.38 31.79
C LYS A 952 -4.06 -8.52 30.44
N LEU A 953 -4.27 -7.42 29.72
CA LEU A 953 -4.75 -7.41 28.35
C LEU A 953 -3.55 -7.21 27.40
N ILE A 954 -3.46 -8.01 26.34
CA ILE A 954 -2.43 -7.90 25.32
C ILE A 954 -3.11 -7.65 23.99
N LEU A 955 -2.77 -6.52 23.36
CA LEU A 955 -3.10 -6.22 21.97
C LEU A 955 -1.87 -6.49 21.11
N GLU A 956 -2.02 -7.26 20.05
CA GLU A 956 -0.92 -7.65 19.15
C GLU A 956 -1.38 -7.54 17.69
N SER A 957 -0.56 -6.93 16.84
CA SER A 957 -0.79 -6.80 15.40
C SER A 957 0.41 -7.35 14.67
N LYS A 958 0.19 -8.16 13.64
CA LYS A 958 1.24 -8.72 12.78
C LYS A 958 0.93 -8.44 11.32
N LYS A 959 1.93 -8.00 10.56
CA LYS A 959 1.83 -7.74 9.12
C LYS A 959 2.94 -8.47 8.37
N GLY A 960 2.56 -9.37 7.46
CA GLY A 960 3.47 -10.04 6.53
C GLY A 960 3.50 -9.35 5.17
N PHE A 961 4.66 -9.37 4.50
CA PHE A 961 4.91 -8.72 3.21
C PHE A 961 5.40 -9.71 2.15
N GLY A 962 5.08 -9.50 0.87
CA GLY A 962 5.48 -10.37 -0.26
C GLY A 962 4.28 -10.99 -0.99
N GLY A 963 4.50 -12.05 -1.80
CA GLY A 963 3.46 -12.75 -2.60
C GLY A 963 2.37 -13.46 -1.80
N THR A 964 2.42 -13.35 -0.47
CA THR A 964 1.29 -13.63 0.42
C THR A 964 1.16 -12.47 1.39
N SER A 965 0.04 -11.74 1.32
CA SER A 965 -0.23 -10.66 2.27
C SER A 965 -0.89 -11.27 3.51
N LEU A 966 -0.32 -11.03 4.70
CA LEU A 966 -0.88 -11.49 5.98
C LEU A 966 -1.12 -10.26 6.86
N PHE A 967 -2.31 -10.14 7.42
CA PHE A 967 -2.63 -9.23 8.51
C PHE A 967 -3.29 -10.03 9.63
N LEU A 968 -2.82 -9.83 10.85
CA LEU A 968 -3.37 -10.50 12.02
C LEU A 968 -3.48 -9.51 13.17
N PHE A 969 -4.65 -9.47 13.79
CA PHE A 969 -4.93 -8.70 14.99
C PHE A 969 -5.37 -9.64 16.11
N ASP A 970 -4.74 -9.51 17.25
CA ASP A 970 -4.88 -10.38 18.42
C ASP A 970 -5.22 -9.54 19.64
N SER A 971 -6.30 -9.90 20.33
CA SER A 971 -6.63 -9.40 21.66
C SER A 971 -6.69 -10.57 22.63
N SER A 972 -5.88 -10.55 23.69
CA SER A 972 -5.82 -11.66 24.67
C SER A 972 -5.76 -11.15 26.09
N LEU A 973 -6.72 -11.60 26.90
CA LEU A 973 -6.79 -11.41 28.33
C LEU A 973 -6.09 -12.60 29.01
N LEU A 974 -5.03 -12.29 29.75
CA LEU A 974 -4.28 -13.24 30.56
C LEU A 974 -4.63 -13.03 32.03
N TRP A 975 -5.18 -14.07 32.64
CA TRP A 975 -5.47 -14.11 34.07
C TRP A 975 -4.53 -15.07 34.78
N ASN A 976 -3.79 -14.52 35.75
CA ASN A 976 -2.83 -15.25 36.57
C ASN A 976 -3.54 -15.73 37.84
N TYR A 977 -4.06 -16.95 37.83
CA TYR A 977 -4.83 -17.50 38.95
C TYR A 977 -3.95 -18.20 40.00
N THR A 978 -2.72 -18.58 39.65
CA THR A 978 -1.66 -19.01 40.58
C THR A 978 -0.33 -18.34 40.24
N LYS A 979 0.75 -18.61 40.98
CA LYS A 979 2.09 -18.06 40.65
C LYS A 979 2.70 -18.63 39.36
N GLN A 980 2.22 -19.77 38.85
CA GLN A 980 2.82 -20.51 37.74
C GLN A 980 1.84 -20.85 36.62
N SER A 981 0.55 -20.52 36.76
CA SER A 981 -0.49 -20.95 35.82
C SER A 981 -1.29 -19.75 35.29
N LEU A 982 -1.51 -19.75 33.98
CA LEU A 982 -2.24 -18.72 33.24
C LEU A 982 -3.48 -19.29 32.59
N LEU A 983 -4.59 -18.56 32.70
CA LEU A 983 -5.74 -18.72 31.83
C LEU A 983 -5.71 -17.61 30.78
N SER A 984 -5.92 -17.97 29.52
CA SER A 984 -5.95 -17.04 28.39
C SER A 984 -7.30 -17.10 27.70
N LEU A 985 -7.96 -15.96 27.60
CA LEU A 985 -9.17 -15.76 26.78
C LEU A 985 -8.90 -14.67 25.76
N GLY A 986 -9.20 -14.86 24.49
CA GLY A 986 -8.93 -13.85 23.49
C GLY A 986 -9.78 -13.93 22.22
N LEU A 987 -9.69 -12.88 21.41
CA LEU A 987 -10.22 -12.83 20.05
C LEU A 987 -9.08 -12.58 19.08
N ASN A 988 -9.02 -13.38 18.02
CA ASN A 988 -8.06 -13.24 16.93
C ASN A 988 -8.82 -12.97 15.63
N TYR A 989 -8.43 -11.93 14.91
CA TYR A 989 -8.84 -11.71 13.54
C TYR A 989 -7.62 -11.85 12.64
N SER A 990 -7.72 -12.63 11.56
CA SER A 990 -6.65 -12.72 10.57
C SER A 990 -7.21 -12.60 9.17
N LYS A 991 -6.53 -11.84 8.32
CA LYS A 991 -6.80 -11.72 6.88
C LYS A 991 -5.54 -12.10 6.10
N LYS A 992 -5.69 -12.97 5.11
CA LYS A 992 -4.63 -13.42 4.19
C LYS A 992 -5.07 -13.19 2.76
N SER A 993 -4.14 -12.87 1.87
CA SER A 993 -4.35 -12.99 0.44
C SER A 993 -3.20 -13.76 -0.21
N PHE A 994 -3.56 -14.58 -1.21
CA PHE A 994 -2.61 -15.36 -2.01
C PHE A 994 -2.79 -14.94 -3.47
N ASP A 995 -1.71 -14.47 -4.09
CA ASP A 995 -1.69 -14.26 -5.54
C ASP A 995 -1.34 -15.58 -6.21
N TYR A 996 -2.28 -16.10 -6.99
CA TYR A 996 -2.04 -17.19 -7.92
C TYR A 996 -1.99 -16.62 -9.34
N GLU A 997 -1.27 -17.25 -10.26
CA GLU A 997 -0.82 -16.72 -11.57
C GLU A 997 -1.88 -16.03 -12.47
N THR A 998 -3.17 -16.03 -12.11
CA THR A 998 -4.24 -15.19 -12.70
C THR A 998 -5.38 -14.76 -11.73
N GLN A 999 -5.31 -15.01 -10.42
CA GLN A 999 -6.42 -14.78 -9.47
C GLN A 999 -5.97 -14.41 -8.04
N GLU A 1000 -6.76 -13.56 -7.37
CA GLU A 1000 -6.55 -13.17 -5.97
C GLU A 1000 -7.51 -13.97 -5.06
N ILE A 1001 -6.95 -14.79 -4.15
CA ILE A 1001 -7.73 -15.50 -3.14
C ILE A 1001 -7.57 -14.78 -1.80
N GLY A 1002 -8.66 -14.15 -1.35
CA GLY A 1002 -8.81 -13.54 -0.04
C GLY A 1002 -9.34 -14.53 0.99
N PHE A 1003 -8.78 -14.50 2.19
CA PHE A 1003 -9.17 -15.34 3.30
C PHE A 1003 -9.23 -14.50 4.57
N SER A 1004 -10.32 -14.56 5.31
CA SER A 1004 -10.42 -13.91 6.61
C SER A 1004 -11.04 -14.83 7.66
N GLU A 1005 -10.57 -14.73 8.89
CA GLU A 1005 -11.00 -15.59 9.99
C GLU A 1005 -11.17 -14.77 11.26
N LEU A 1006 -12.21 -15.11 12.02
CA LEU A 1006 -12.42 -14.64 13.39
C LEU A 1006 -12.39 -15.85 14.33
N LYS A 1007 -11.50 -15.84 15.32
CA LYS A 1007 -11.26 -16.96 16.24
C LYS A 1007 -11.47 -16.55 17.68
N VAL A 1008 -12.03 -17.45 18.47
CA VAL A 1008 -12.09 -17.32 19.93
C VAL A 1008 -10.97 -18.16 20.51
N LEU A 1009 -10.01 -17.55 21.22
CA LEU A 1009 -8.87 -18.23 21.80
C LEU A 1009 -9.17 -18.61 23.25
N LEU A 1010 -9.15 -19.90 23.55
CA LEU A 1010 -9.28 -20.45 24.91
C LEU A 1010 -8.04 -21.28 25.23
N GLY A 1011 -7.18 -20.78 26.10
CA GLY A 1011 -5.88 -21.40 26.36
C GLY A 1011 -5.53 -21.50 27.84
N LEU A 1012 -4.72 -22.52 28.14
CA LEU A 1012 -4.05 -22.70 29.43
C LEU A 1012 -2.55 -22.54 29.21
N GLY A 1013 -1.88 -21.91 30.15
CA GLY A 1013 -0.45 -21.66 30.05
C GLY A 1013 0.30 -21.76 31.36
N PHE A 1014 1.61 -21.81 31.24
CA PHE A 1014 2.54 -21.90 32.35
C PHE A 1014 3.54 -20.76 32.29
N VAL A 1015 3.90 -20.23 33.46
CA VAL A 1015 4.94 -19.20 33.64
C VAL A 1015 6.22 -19.88 34.15
N PHE A 1016 7.35 -19.56 33.54
CA PHE A 1016 8.67 -20.09 33.86
C PHE A 1016 9.71 -18.98 34.05
#